data_AF-F1LVT9-F1
#
_entry.id   AF-F1LVT9-F1
#
_cell.length_a   1.000
_cell.length_b   1.000
_cell.length_c   1.000
_cell.angle_alpha   90.00
_cell.angle_beta   90.00
_cell.angle_gamma   90.00
#
_symmetry.space_group_name_H-M   'P 1'
#
loop_
_entity.id
_entity.type
_entity.pdbx_description
1 polymer ?
#
loop_
_entity_poly.entity_id
_entity_poly.type
_entity_poly.pdbx_seq_one_letter_code
_entity_poly.pdbx_strand_id
1 'polypeptide(L)'
;MGQTSSSTTPPKEDPDLTSSFGTNLQNFEMKTKILSQELITFIESSLEGGNLRETVSAISDALSDIEKAPLNIAVIGETGAGKSSLINALQGVGADKEGTAAPTGVVHTTSERTPYTYTKFPCVTLWDLPGIGSPAFQPHDYLKKIKFEEYDFFIIVSSGRFKHNDAELAKAIVQMNRSFYFVRTHIDLDLMVVKLSAPKRFDKENILEEILNSISSILKEVTYQEPPVFLVSNFNVSDFDFRKLETTLLEELPAYKRHIFMLTLPTVTESTIDRKRDMLKQKIWKESIMPRAWASIPFRGLTQNDIEMLEQTLNDYRSSFGLDEASLENIAGDLNVTLEELKANIKSPHLLSYEPDISLRDKLLKYISHPYFSKVFHLQNYFIDAVASDVKLILSKEELLTNKHPPGHTATCKSSSSRSSPLTAQLLSLGLKIFFKSFKKESKILSEETVTLIESHLEDKNLQGALSTISHALRNIDKAPLNIAVTGETGAGKSSFINALRGVRDDEECAAPTGVVEKTKERTPYPHPKLANVTIWDLPGIGSTTFPPQNYLAEMKFGEYDFFVIISATRFKETDAHLAKAIAKMNTKFYFVRTKIDQDLRNEEKSKPKVFNRDGVLKKIRDDCSQHLQKDLSSEPPIFLVSNFDVSDFDFPKLETTLLSELPAHKRHIFMLSLHNVTETAIDRKRDFLKQKIWLEALKAGAWTTIPFGGLVHDKKQTLEDTLNLYRSYFGLDEASLEKIANNFNVSVDEIKAHIKSLHLLTENKDMSFGEKLLKYIEYISSFTGGPLASGLYFRKTYYWKSLFIDTVASDAKALLNKEAFLSEKPGLRVSDHTEYWEAGMEL
;
A
#
# COMPACT_ATOMS: atom_id res chain seq x y z
N MET A 1 -38.51 -16.58 -46.19
CA MET A 1 -37.47 -15.52 -46.17
C MET A 1 -37.90 -14.45 -45.18
N GLY A 2 -36.96 -13.77 -44.51
CA GLY A 2 -37.30 -12.80 -43.45
C GLY A 2 -36.11 -12.43 -42.57
N GLN A 3 -35.00 -11.98 -43.17
CA GLN A 3 -33.91 -11.35 -42.41
C GLN A 3 -34.23 -9.86 -42.20
N THR A 4 -34.74 -9.52 -41.02
CA THR A 4 -34.83 -8.15 -40.47
C THR A 4 -34.76 -8.27 -38.95
N SER A 5 -33.98 -7.48 -38.21
CA SER A 5 -33.12 -6.35 -38.62
C SER A 5 -31.94 -6.21 -37.66
N SER A 6 -30.75 -5.96 -38.20
CA SER A 6 -29.61 -5.49 -37.41
C SER A 6 -29.72 -3.98 -37.19
N SER A 7 -29.98 -3.56 -35.96
CA SER A 7 -29.93 -2.14 -35.56
C SER A 7 -29.35 -2.03 -34.16
N THR A 8 -28.07 -1.63 -34.11
CA THR A 8 -27.39 -0.98 -32.99
C THR A 8 -27.78 -1.47 -31.58
N THR A 9 -27.06 -2.48 -31.08
CA THR A 9 -26.87 -2.62 -29.64
C THR A 9 -26.39 -1.27 -29.08
N PRO A 10 -26.85 -0.81 -27.90
CA PRO A 10 -26.24 0.33 -27.22
C PRO A 10 -24.72 0.13 -27.07
N PRO A 11 -23.95 1.20 -26.80
CA PRO A 11 -22.53 1.05 -26.48
C PRO A 11 -22.36 -0.06 -25.45
N LYS A 12 -21.46 -1.02 -25.72
CA LYS A 12 -21.12 -2.01 -24.71
C LYS A 12 -20.58 -1.25 -23.51
N GLU A 13 -21.23 -1.39 -22.37
CA GLU A 13 -20.61 -1.07 -21.09
C GLU A 13 -19.37 -1.97 -20.99
N ASP A 14 -18.17 -1.38 -21.02
CA ASP A 14 -16.94 -2.15 -20.86
C ASP A 14 -16.96 -2.77 -19.45
N PRO A 15 -16.88 -4.11 -19.30
CA PRO A 15 -17.09 -4.76 -18.01
C PRO A 15 -16.16 -4.29 -16.88
N ASP A 16 -15.00 -3.73 -17.23
CA ASP A 16 -13.98 -3.24 -16.30
C ASP A 16 -14.27 -1.83 -15.73
N LEU A 17 -15.40 -1.21 -16.08
CA LEU A 17 -15.86 0.06 -15.49
C LEU A 17 -16.51 -0.07 -14.11
N THR A 18 -16.40 -1.23 -13.45
CA THR A 18 -16.79 -1.40 -12.04
C THR A 18 -15.80 -0.70 -11.10
N SER A 19 -15.87 0.63 -11.02
CA SER A 19 -15.09 1.39 -10.03
C SER A 19 -15.52 1.07 -8.61
N SER A 20 -14.62 1.23 -7.63
CA SER A 20 -14.95 1.13 -6.20
C SER A 20 -15.98 2.15 -5.72
N PHE A 21 -16.25 3.19 -6.53
CA PHE A 21 -17.25 4.23 -6.28
C PHE A 21 -18.61 3.95 -6.94
N GLY A 22 -18.73 2.87 -7.73
CA GLY A 22 -19.92 2.54 -8.52
C GLY A 22 -19.82 2.96 -10.00
N THR A 23 -20.88 2.71 -10.76
CA THR A 23 -20.86 2.69 -12.24
C THR A 23 -21.41 3.96 -12.93
N ASN A 24 -21.83 4.99 -12.19
CA ASN A 24 -22.54 6.16 -12.76
C ASN A 24 -21.86 7.51 -12.46
N LEU A 25 -20.54 7.58 -12.67
CA LEU A 25 -19.75 8.82 -12.56
C LEU A 25 -20.16 9.91 -13.56
N GLN A 26 -20.78 9.56 -14.69
CA GLN A 26 -21.27 10.51 -15.70
C GLN A 26 -22.46 11.38 -15.21
N ASN A 27 -23.12 11.02 -14.10
CA ASN A 27 -24.30 11.73 -13.60
C ASN A 27 -23.97 12.90 -12.64
N PHE A 28 -22.71 13.26 -12.45
CA PHE A 28 -22.33 14.43 -11.66
C PHE A 28 -22.49 15.72 -12.48
N GLU A 29 -23.58 16.46 -12.24
CA GLU A 29 -23.78 17.82 -12.73
C GLU A 29 -22.63 18.72 -12.25
N MET A 30 -21.75 19.14 -13.18
CA MET A 30 -20.51 19.85 -12.89
C MET A 30 -20.78 21.26 -12.37
N LYS A 31 -20.11 21.67 -11.28
CA LYS A 31 -20.27 22.99 -10.66
C LYS A 31 -18.93 23.71 -10.60
N THR A 32 -18.67 24.58 -11.58
CA THR A 32 -17.55 25.55 -11.51
C THR A 32 -18.07 26.95 -11.14
N LYS A 33 -17.14 27.85 -10.79
CA LYS A 33 -17.37 29.29 -10.63
C LYS A 33 -16.55 30.13 -11.62
N ILE A 34 -15.97 29.49 -12.63
CA ILE A 34 -15.14 30.14 -13.66
C ILE A 34 -15.98 30.96 -14.64
N LEU A 35 -17.15 30.46 -15.05
CA LEU A 35 -18.17 31.26 -15.73
C LEU A 35 -19.00 32.03 -14.68
N SER A 36 -19.09 33.36 -14.83
CA SER A 36 -19.99 34.18 -14.00
C SER A 36 -21.42 34.15 -14.57
N GLN A 37 -22.42 34.23 -13.70
CA GLN A 37 -23.83 34.28 -14.14
C GLN A 37 -24.13 35.49 -15.04
N GLU A 38 -23.39 36.58 -14.85
CA GLU A 38 -23.45 37.79 -15.67
C GLU A 38 -22.96 37.51 -17.11
N LEU A 39 -21.82 36.84 -17.26
CA LEU A 39 -21.28 36.43 -18.56
C LEU A 39 -22.19 35.41 -19.26
N ILE A 40 -22.74 34.43 -18.53
CA ILE A 40 -23.73 33.47 -19.06
C ILE A 40 -24.91 34.23 -19.66
N THR A 41 -25.51 35.14 -18.90
CA THR A 41 -26.68 35.94 -19.33
C THR A 41 -26.36 36.82 -20.55
N PHE A 42 -25.14 37.36 -20.62
CA PHE A 42 -24.68 38.15 -21.77
C PHE A 42 -24.48 37.28 -23.04
N ILE A 43 -23.87 36.11 -22.91
CA ILE A 43 -23.67 35.16 -24.01
C ILE A 43 -25.02 34.69 -24.58
N GLU A 44 -25.95 34.30 -23.71
CA GLU A 44 -27.30 33.88 -24.09
C GLU A 44 -28.04 34.99 -24.87
N SER A 45 -28.12 36.19 -24.30
CA SER A 45 -28.83 37.32 -24.93
C SER A 45 -28.21 37.77 -26.25
N SER A 46 -26.87 37.74 -26.38
CA SER A 46 -26.16 38.06 -27.63
C SER A 46 -26.45 37.04 -28.74
N LEU A 47 -26.41 35.74 -28.41
CA LEU A 47 -26.73 34.65 -29.35
C LEU A 47 -28.21 34.69 -29.79
N GLU A 48 -29.14 34.97 -28.86
CA GLU A 48 -30.55 35.19 -29.17
C GLU A 48 -30.74 36.36 -30.14
N GLY A 49 -30.11 37.51 -29.88
CA GLY A 49 -30.09 38.66 -30.77
C GLY A 49 -29.47 38.37 -32.15
N GLY A 50 -28.49 37.45 -32.19
CA GLY A 50 -27.75 37.08 -33.41
C GLY A 50 -26.42 37.80 -33.55
N ASN A 51 -25.98 38.51 -32.51
CA ASN A 51 -24.70 39.20 -32.52
C ASN A 51 -23.56 38.24 -32.12
N LEU A 52 -23.21 37.34 -33.04
CA LEU A 52 -22.11 36.40 -32.85
C LEU A 52 -20.78 37.13 -32.55
N ARG A 53 -20.59 38.34 -33.07
CA ARG A 53 -19.43 39.18 -32.79
C ARG A 53 -19.35 39.56 -31.29
N GLU A 54 -20.44 40.05 -30.70
CA GLU A 54 -20.50 40.35 -29.26
C GLU A 54 -20.29 39.10 -28.41
N THR A 55 -20.83 37.95 -28.80
CA THR A 55 -20.55 36.67 -28.14
C THR A 55 -19.07 36.30 -28.20
N VAL A 56 -18.44 36.38 -29.37
CA VAL A 56 -17.01 36.08 -29.55
C VAL A 56 -16.11 37.05 -28.78
N SER A 57 -16.42 38.36 -28.78
CA SER A 57 -15.70 39.35 -27.98
C SER A 57 -15.77 39.01 -26.50
N ALA A 58 -16.96 38.85 -25.93
CA ALA A 58 -17.13 38.58 -24.49
C ALA A 58 -16.45 37.27 -24.04
N ILE A 59 -16.37 36.27 -24.92
CA ILE A 59 -15.62 35.03 -24.68
C ILE A 59 -14.11 35.31 -24.69
N SER A 60 -13.60 36.07 -25.66
CA SER A 60 -12.19 36.48 -25.75
C SER A 60 -11.76 37.37 -24.57
N ASP A 61 -12.61 38.31 -24.16
CA ASP A 61 -12.41 39.19 -23.01
C ASP A 61 -12.36 38.37 -21.71
N ALA A 62 -13.26 37.39 -21.53
CA ALA A 62 -13.27 36.50 -20.37
C ALA A 62 -12.07 35.53 -20.34
N LEU A 63 -11.61 35.03 -21.50
CA LEU A 63 -10.38 34.23 -21.63
C LEU A 63 -9.10 35.06 -21.38
N SER A 64 -9.17 36.37 -21.58
CA SER A 64 -8.09 37.31 -21.28
C SER A 64 -8.00 37.63 -19.78
N ASP A 65 -9.14 37.88 -19.12
CA ASP A 65 -9.19 38.23 -17.70
C ASP A 65 -9.25 37.01 -16.75
N ILE A 66 -9.17 35.80 -17.32
CA ILE A 66 -9.35 34.48 -16.69
C ILE A 66 -8.48 34.25 -15.43
N GLU A 67 -7.32 34.90 -15.32
CA GLU A 67 -6.42 34.76 -14.17
C GLU A 67 -7.07 35.16 -12.85
N LYS A 68 -8.03 36.10 -12.89
CA LYS A 68 -8.77 36.60 -11.72
C LYS A 68 -9.83 35.60 -11.22
N ALA A 69 -10.28 34.66 -12.05
CA ALA A 69 -11.36 33.74 -11.72
C ALA A 69 -11.01 32.82 -10.52
N PRO A 70 -12.00 32.46 -9.67
CA PRO A 70 -11.78 31.55 -8.55
C PRO A 70 -11.49 30.12 -9.01
N LEU A 71 -10.64 29.39 -8.27
CA LEU A 71 -10.31 27.99 -8.55
C LEU A 71 -10.27 27.15 -7.26
N ASN A 72 -10.94 26.00 -7.26
CA ASN A 72 -11.00 25.07 -6.14
C ASN A 72 -10.11 23.85 -6.44
N ILE A 73 -9.03 23.70 -5.68
CA ILE A 73 -8.10 22.57 -5.78
C ILE A 73 -8.38 21.58 -4.65
N ALA A 74 -8.77 20.36 -4.99
CA ALA A 74 -8.99 19.27 -4.04
C ALA A 74 -7.70 18.49 -3.77
N VAL A 75 -7.20 18.52 -2.53
CA VAL A 75 -6.10 17.66 -2.09
C VAL A 75 -6.69 16.36 -1.57
N ILE A 76 -6.55 15.31 -2.36
CA ILE A 76 -7.25 14.02 -2.21
C ILE A 76 -6.24 12.87 -2.10
N GLY A 77 -6.69 11.66 -1.79
CA GLY A 77 -5.83 10.51 -1.52
C GLY A 77 -5.99 9.95 -0.11
N GLU A 78 -5.22 8.92 0.22
CA GLU A 78 -5.47 8.07 1.39
C GLU A 78 -5.40 8.76 2.76
N THR A 79 -6.04 8.12 3.73
CA THR A 79 -5.71 8.27 5.14
C THR A 79 -4.23 7.90 5.36
N GLY A 80 -3.43 8.85 5.88
CA GLY A 80 -2.01 8.66 6.20
C GLY A 80 -1.04 9.17 5.12
N ALA A 81 -1.52 9.52 3.92
CA ALA A 81 -0.67 9.98 2.80
C ALA A 81 -0.05 11.39 2.97
N GLY A 82 -0.29 12.08 4.10
CA GLY A 82 0.33 13.38 4.39
C GLY A 82 -0.33 14.60 3.73
N LYS A 83 -1.61 14.52 3.32
CA LYS A 83 -2.37 15.62 2.68
C LYS A 83 -2.32 16.95 3.45
N SER A 84 -2.73 16.93 4.71
CA SER A 84 -2.70 18.09 5.61
C SER A 84 -1.28 18.63 5.78
N SER A 85 -0.26 17.76 5.78
CA SER A 85 1.16 18.15 5.82
C SER A 85 1.63 18.82 4.51
N LEU A 86 1.16 18.33 3.35
CA LEU A 86 1.43 18.95 2.03
C LEU A 86 0.78 20.33 1.93
N ILE A 87 -0.46 20.49 2.39
CA ILE A 87 -1.15 21.80 2.46
C ILE A 87 -0.38 22.78 3.36
N ASN A 88 0.11 22.32 4.52
CA ASN A 88 0.92 23.15 5.41
C ASN A 88 2.25 23.56 4.76
N ALA A 89 2.91 22.63 4.05
CA ALA A 89 4.13 22.90 3.32
C ALA A 89 3.92 23.91 2.17
N LEU A 90 2.85 23.77 1.38
CA LEU A 90 2.49 24.69 0.29
C LEU A 90 2.14 26.10 0.82
N GLN A 91 1.44 26.19 1.96
CA GLN A 91 1.15 27.46 2.62
C GLN A 91 2.38 28.10 3.33
N GLY A 92 3.42 27.31 3.62
CA GLY A 92 4.57 27.74 4.42
C GLY A 92 4.30 27.87 5.92
N VAL A 93 3.39 27.05 6.48
CA VAL A 93 3.00 27.09 7.90
C VAL A 93 3.46 25.86 8.68
N GLY A 94 3.95 26.10 9.91
CA GLY A 94 4.27 25.04 10.87
C GLY A 94 3.01 24.36 11.41
N ALA A 95 3.08 23.06 11.67
CA ALA A 95 1.97 22.25 12.18
C ALA A 95 1.53 22.61 13.62
N ASP A 96 2.26 23.50 14.30
CA ASP A 96 1.93 24.07 15.61
C ASP A 96 1.14 25.39 15.53
N LYS A 97 0.85 25.91 14.33
CA LYS A 97 0.04 27.13 14.13
C LYS A 97 -1.46 26.83 14.13
N GLU A 98 -2.04 26.79 15.34
CA GLU A 98 -3.47 26.64 15.57
C GLU A 98 -4.31 27.65 14.74
N GLY A 99 -5.47 27.20 14.26
CA GLY A 99 -6.39 28.00 13.43
C GLY A 99 -5.93 28.29 11.98
N THR A 100 -4.65 28.15 11.65
CA THR A 100 -4.13 28.38 10.28
C THR A 100 -3.67 27.10 9.59
N ALA A 101 -2.97 26.21 10.32
CA ALA A 101 -2.47 24.96 9.77
C ALA A 101 -3.55 23.87 9.73
N ALA A 102 -3.48 23.01 8.71
CA ALA A 102 -4.27 21.79 8.63
C ALA A 102 -3.79 20.76 9.68
N PRO A 103 -4.70 20.05 10.36
CA PRO A 103 -4.37 19.19 11.50
C PRO A 103 -3.57 17.95 11.07
N THR A 104 -2.48 17.65 11.78
CA THR A 104 -1.56 16.54 11.47
C THR A 104 -1.38 15.60 12.67
N GLY A 105 -0.93 14.36 12.42
CA GLY A 105 -0.53 13.40 13.46
C GLY A 105 -0.89 11.93 13.16
N VAL A 106 -0.55 11.04 14.09
CA VAL A 106 -0.61 9.56 13.98
C VAL A 106 -2.01 8.91 13.88
N VAL A 107 -3.11 9.65 13.95
CA VAL A 107 -4.50 9.14 13.81
C VAL A 107 -5.25 9.94 12.73
N HIS A 108 -6.50 9.61 12.42
CA HIS A 108 -7.34 10.42 11.54
C HIS A 108 -7.44 11.88 12.04
N THR A 109 -7.17 12.85 11.16
CA THR A 109 -7.17 14.28 11.48
C THR A 109 -8.20 15.11 10.71
N THR A 110 -8.58 14.67 9.52
CA THR A 110 -9.49 15.38 8.60
C THR A 110 -10.72 14.50 8.39
N SER A 111 -11.83 14.85 9.06
CA SER A 111 -13.12 14.13 9.00
C SER A 111 -14.15 14.81 8.09
N GLU A 112 -13.97 16.11 7.82
CA GLU A 112 -14.81 16.91 6.93
C GLU A 112 -13.92 17.63 5.89
N ARG A 113 -14.52 18.24 4.89
CA ARG A 113 -13.78 19.00 3.85
C ARG A 113 -13.43 20.40 4.38
N THR A 114 -12.14 20.76 4.38
CA THR A 114 -11.69 22.02 4.99
C THR A 114 -10.96 22.91 3.97
N PRO A 115 -11.45 24.13 3.68
CA PRO A 115 -10.82 25.04 2.73
C PRO A 115 -9.69 25.88 3.36
N TYR A 116 -8.63 26.11 2.60
CA TYR A 116 -7.51 26.98 2.91
C TYR A 116 -7.21 27.87 1.69
N THR A 117 -7.29 29.20 1.84
CA THR A 117 -6.88 30.14 0.79
C THR A 117 -5.38 30.00 0.52
N TYR A 118 -4.98 29.84 -0.74
CA TYR A 118 -3.56 29.68 -1.07
C TYR A 118 -2.83 31.01 -0.90
N THR A 119 -1.86 31.05 0.02
CA THR A 119 -1.15 32.27 0.44
C THR A 119 -0.41 32.99 -0.69
N LYS A 120 -0.09 32.28 -1.79
CA LYS A 120 0.58 32.83 -2.98
C LYS A 120 -0.37 33.26 -4.10
N PHE A 121 -1.62 32.81 -4.10
CA PHE A 121 -2.60 33.17 -5.13
C PHE A 121 -4.02 33.23 -4.51
N PRO A 122 -4.49 34.40 -4.05
CA PRO A 122 -5.72 34.50 -3.25
C PRO A 122 -7.01 33.98 -3.90
N CYS A 123 -7.09 33.91 -5.23
CA CYS A 123 -8.22 33.32 -5.96
C CYS A 123 -8.23 31.77 -5.94
N VAL A 124 -7.20 31.12 -5.41
CA VAL A 124 -7.07 29.66 -5.33
C VAL A 124 -7.39 29.18 -3.92
N THR A 125 -8.29 28.20 -3.79
CA THR A 125 -8.60 27.53 -2.51
C THR A 125 -8.11 26.09 -2.56
N LEU A 126 -7.21 25.73 -1.64
CA LEU A 126 -6.79 24.34 -1.40
C LEU A 126 -7.75 23.70 -0.39
N TRP A 127 -8.35 22.57 -0.74
CA TRP A 127 -9.25 21.83 0.15
C TRP A 127 -8.55 20.58 0.69
N ASP A 128 -8.38 20.48 2.03
CA ASP A 128 -8.02 19.20 2.66
C ASP A 128 -9.27 18.32 2.70
N LEU A 129 -9.19 17.13 2.10
CA LEU A 129 -10.32 16.20 2.03
C LEU A 129 -10.13 15.00 2.96
N PRO A 130 -11.22 14.43 3.52
CA PRO A 130 -11.15 13.21 4.31
C PRO A 130 -10.48 12.07 3.52
N GLY A 131 -9.63 11.29 4.18
CA GLY A 131 -8.84 10.26 3.48
C GLY A 131 -9.64 9.01 3.12
N ILE A 132 -9.60 8.61 1.85
CA ILE A 132 -10.09 7.30 1.39
C ILE A 132 -9.42 6.16 2.19
N GLY A 133 -10.14 5.04 2.37
CA GLY A 133 -9.76 3.93 3.23
C GLY A 133 -9.96 4.19 4.74
N SER A 134 -10.50 5.36 5.12
CA SER A 134 -10.92 5.65 6.49
C SER A 134 -12.19 4.88 6.86
N PRO A 135 -12.26 4.22 8.03
CA PRO A 135 -13.49 3.57 8.53
C PRO A 135 -14.73 4.48 8.66
N ALA A 136 -14.58 5.81 8.52
CA ALA A 136 -15.70 6.75 8.48
C ALA A 136 -16.40 6.85 7.10
N PHE A 137 -15.82 6.29 6.03
CA PHE A 137 -16.32 6.44 4.66
C PHE A 137 -16.40 5.11 3.91
N GLN A 138 -17.61 4.64 3.63
CA GLN A 138 -17.83 3.54 2.69
C GLN A 138 -17.42 3.97 1.26
N PRO A 139 -16.70 3.13 0.49
CA PRO A 139 -16.19 3.48 -0.84
C PRO A 139 -17.25 4.09 -1.77
N HIS A 140 -18.40 3.43 -1.94
CA HIS A 140 -19.48 3.89 -2.84
C HIS A 140 -20.07 5.28 -2.49
N ASP A 141 -19.93 5.74 -1.25
CA ASP A 141 -20.43 7.05 -0.82
C ASP A 141 -19.38 8.16 -0.94
N TYR A 142 -18.08 7.81 -1.06
CA TYR A 142 -16.98 8.72 -0.77
C TYR A 142 -17.02 9.99 -1.62
N LEU A 143 -17.13 9.86 -2.94
CA LEU A 143 -17.17 10.99 -3.89
C LEU A 143 -18.41 11.88 -3.66
N LYS A 144 -19.56 11.28 -3.32
CA LYS A 144 -20.78 12.02 -2.99
C LYS A 144 -20.67 12.77 -1.66
N LYS A 145 -19.96 12.20 -0.66
CA LYS A 145 -19.74 12.81 0.66
C LYS A 145 -18.76 13.99 0.63
N ILE A 146 -17.72 13.92 -0.21
CA ILE A 146 -16.80 15.07 -0.41
C ILE A 146 -17.38 16.16 -1.32
N LYS A 147 -18.48 15.87 -2.04
CA LYS A 147 -19.02 16.65 -3.17
C LYS A 147 -17.99 16.87 -4.27
N PHE A 148 -17.60 15.76 -4.88
CA PHE A 148 -16.55 15.68 -5.89
C PHE A 148 -16.79 16.62 -7.10
N GLU A 149 -18.03 17.06 -7.34
CA GLU A 149 -18.41 17.96 -8.43
C GLU A 149 -18.18 19.46 -8.18
N GLU A 150 -17.83 19.87 -6.95
CA GLU A 150 -17.54 21.27 -6.58
C GLU A 150 -16.04 21.66 -6.75
N TYR A 151 -15.23 20.82 -7.42
CA TYR A 151 -13.78 21.03 -7.58
C TYR A 151 -13.36 21.18 -9.04
N ASP A 152 -12.43 22.11 -9.28
CA ASP A 152 -11.96 22.49 -10.61
C ASP A 152 -10.64 21.77 -10.99
N PHE A 153 -9.81 21.40 -10.01
CA PHE A 153 -8.55 20.67 -10.19
C PHE A 153 -8.23 19.77 -8.98
N PHE A 154 -7.40 18.75 -9.15
CA PHE A 154 -7.07 17.78 -8.09
C PHE A 154 -5.57 17.57 -7.87
N ILE A 155 -5.19 17.29 -6.63
CA ILE A 155 -3.86 16.80 -6.26
C ILE A 155 -4.04 15.47 -5.53
N ILE A 156 -3.71 14.36 -6.19
CA ILE A 156 -3.72 13.03 -5.56
C ILE A 156 -2.44 12.86 -4.77
N VAL A 157 -2.55 12.63 -3.46
CA VAL A 157 -1.43 12.46 -2.56
C VAL A 157 -1.32 10.99 -2.12
N SER A 158 -0.18 10.37 -2.39
CA SER A 158 0.12 8.98 -1.99
C SER A 158 1.45 8.87 -1.23
N SER A 159 1.66 7.75 -0.54
CA SER A 159 2.90 7.43 0.19
C SER A 159 3.12 5.92 0.36
N GLY A 160 4.36 5.49 0.57
CA GLY A 160 4.77 4.11 0.83
C GLY A 160 4.86 3.22 -0.42
N ARG A 161 3.73 2.93 -1.06
CA ARG A 161 3.62 2.26 -2.37
C ARG A 161 2.43 2.84 -3.13
N PHE A 162 2.40 2.70 -4.45
CA PHE A 162 1.21 3.03 -5.25
C PHE A 162 0.12 1.99 -4.96
N LYS A 163 -1.13 2.42 -4.76
CA LYS A 163 -2.24 1.56 -4.28
C LYS A 163 -3.45 1.58 -5.19
N HIS A 164 -4.35 0.63 -5.01
CA HIS A 164 -5.64 0.57 -5.70
C HIS A 164 -6.47 1.85 -5.49
N ASN A 165 -6.53 2.37 -4.25
CA ASN A 165 -7.21 3.63 -3.95
C ASN A 165 -6.64 4.83 -4.75
N ASP A 166 -5.33 4.85 -5.00
CA ASP A 166 -4.67 5.90 -5.78
C ASP A 166 -5.08 5.81 -7.27
N ALA A 167 -5.18 4.59 -7.81
CA ALA A 167 -5.69 4.34 -9.16
C ALA A 167 -7.16 4.71 -9.33
N GLU A 168 -8.03 4.29 -8.41
CA GLU A 168 -9.47 4.54 -8.51
C GLU A 168 -9.79 6.04 -8.46
N LEU A 169 -9.08 6.82 -7.64
CA LEU A 169 -9.19 8.28 -7.64
C LEU A 169 -8.75 8.88 -9.00
N ALA A 170 -7.64 8.40 -9.57
CA ALA A 170 -7.18 8.85 -10.88
C ALA A 170 -8.20 8.57 -12.00
N LYS A 171 -8.83 7.37 -12.01
CA LYS A 171 -9.94 7.06 -12.93
C LYS A 171 -11.09 8.04 -12.77
N ALA A 172 -11.56 8.25 -11.53
CA ALA A 172 -12.74 9.07 -11.25
C ALA A 172 -12.54 10.54 -11.67
N ILE A 173 -11.34 11.08 -11.48
CA ILE A 173 -10.99 12.45 -11.88
C ILE A 173 -10.99 12.57 -13.42
N VAL A 174 -10.37 11.64 -14.14
CA VAL A 174 -10.31 11.66 -15.61
C VAL A 174 -11.68 11.43 -16.24
N GLN A 175 -12.51 10.55 -15.67
CA GLN A 175 -13.91 10.35 -16.10
C GLN A 175 -14.80 11.59 -15.92
N MET A 176 -14.41 12.55 -15.08
CA MET A 176 -15.08 13.84 -14.93
C MET A 176 -14.49 14.95 -15.84
N ASN A 177 -13.60 14.64 -16.78
CA ASN A 177 -12.86 15.62 -17.57
C ASN A 177 -12.20 16.69 -16.66
N ARG A 178 -11.37 16.23 -15.73
CA ARG A 178 -10.58 17.08 -14.82
C ARG A 178 -9.12 16.65 -14.86
N SER A 179 -8.22 17.61 -14.75
CA SER A 179 -6.78 17.38 -14.66
C SER A 179 -6.34 17.19 -13.20
N PHE A 180 -5.21 16.52 -12.99
CA PHE A 180 -4.62 16.35 -11.67
C PHE A 180 -3.10 16.22 -11.69
N TYR A 181 -2.49 16.56 -10.55
CA TYR A 181 -1.12 16.18 -10.21
C TYR A 181 -1.09 14.96 -9.30
N PHE A 182 -0.08 14.10 -9.47
CA PHE A 182 0.21 13.02 -8.54
C PHE A 182 1.42 13.36 -7.67
N VAL A 183 1.19 13.56 -6.37
CA VAL A 183 2.23 13.95 -5.41
C VAL A 183 2.53 12.77 -4.49
N ARG A 184 3.75 12.25 -4.62
CA ARG A 184 4.26 11.16 -3.77
C ARG A 184 5.05 11.76 -2.60
N THR A 185 4.49 11.67 -1.40
CA THR A 185 5.11 12.16 -0.16
C THR A 185 6.00 11.09 0.48
N HIS A 186 6.71 11.49 1.55
CA HIS A 186 7.53 10.61 2.40
C HIS A 186 8.76 10.00 1.70
N ILE A 187 9.24 10.61 0.62
CA ILE A 187 10.42 10.17 -0.15
C ILE A 187 11.70 10.16 0.69
N ASP A 188 11.83 11.11 1.62
CA ASP A 188 12.88 11.14 2.64
C ASP A 188 12.87 9.90 3.55
N LEU A 189 11.69 9.34 3.82
CA LEU A 189 11.50 8.15 4.64
C LEU A 189 11.72 6.87 3.82
N ASP A 190 11.20 6.83 2.59
CA ASP A 190 11.37 5.71 1.65
C ASP A 190 12.87 5.49 1.33
N LEU A 191 13.63 6.55 1.03
CA LEU A 191 15.08 6.49 0.82
C LEU A 191 15.84 6.05 2.07
N MET A 192 15.45 6.56 3.26
CA MET A 192 16.08 6.19 4.52
C MET A 192 15.89 4.69 4.83
N VAL A 193 14.70 4.14 4.57
CA VAL A 193 14.43 2.70 4.74
C VAL A 193 15.36 1.87 3.86
N VAL A 194 15.49 2.18 2.56
CA VAL A 194 16.40 1.44 1.67
C VAL A 194 17.86 1.59 2.12
N LYS A 195 18.26 2.77 2.60
CA LYS A 195 19.62 3.02 3.10
C LYS A 195 19.96 2.21 4.36
N LEU A 196 18.99 1.97 5.24
CA LEU A 196 19.13 1.12 6.43
C LEU A 196 19.14 -0.37 6.06
N SER A 197 18.21 -0.80 5.20
CA SER A 197 18.05 -2.18 4.75
C SER A 197 19.24 -2.69 3.91
N ALA A 198 19.74 -1.89 2.97
CA ALA A 198 20.74 -2.31 1.99
C ALA A 198 21.81 -1.22 1.73
N PRO A 199 22.59 -0.78 2.74
CA PRO A 199 23.52 0.34 2.62
C PRO A 199 24.57 0.20 1.51
N LYS A 200 24.96 -1.04 1.16
CA LYS A 200 25.93 -1.32 0.06
C LYS A 200 25.32 -1.22 -1.34
N ARG A 201 23.98 -1.15 -1.47
CA ARG A 201 23.22 -1.03 -2.72
C ARG A 201 22.42 0.28 -2.77
N PHE A 202 22.65 1.21 -1.85
CA PHE A 202 21.92 2.47 -1.79
C PHE A 202 22.43 3.45 -2.85
N ASP A 203 21.59 3.70 -3.85
CA ASP A 203 21.77 4.70 -4.89
C ASP A 203 20.51 5.58 -4.89
N LYS A 204 20.63 6.85 -4.51
CA LYS A 204 19.48 7.74 -4.31
C LYS A 204 18.77 8.03 -5.63
N GLU A 205 19.53 8.30 -6.68
CA GLU A 205 19.05 8.71 -7.99
C GLU A 205 18.32 7.55 -8.68
N ASN A 206 18.90 6.35 -8.70
CA ASN A 206 18.24 5.15 -9.23
C ASN A 206 16.98 4.75 -8.44
N ILE A 207 16.92 4.94 -7.12
CA ILE A 207 15.70 4.69 -6.32
C ILE A 207 14.60 5.70 -6.67
N LEU A 208 14.94 6.98 -6.84
CA LEU A 208 13.97 8.00 -7.25
C LEU A 208 13.42 7.72 -8.66
N GLU A 209 14.27 7.27 -9.58
CA GLU A 209 13.86 6.85 -10.91
C GLU A 209 12.99 5.57 -10.89
N GLU A 210 13.30 4.57 -10.06
CA GLU A 210 12.44 3.39 -9.87
C GLU A 210 11.03 3.80 -9.39
N ILE A 211 10.95 4.74 -8.44
CA ILE A 211 9.67 5.26 -7.92
C ILE A 211 8.92 6.04 -9.00
N LEU A 212 9.58 7.00 -9.67
CA LEU A 212 8.96 7.87 -10.68
C LEU A 212 8.43 7.03 -11.84
N ASN A 213 9.29 6.20 -12.43
CA ASN A 213 8.92 5.31 -13.52
C ASN A 213 7.78 4.37 -13.10
N SER A 214 7.81 3.80 -11.89
CA SER A 214 6.73 2.94 -11.37
C SER A 214 5.41 3.67 -11.03
N ILE A 215 5.37 5.00 -10.96
CA ILE A 215 4.14 5.76 -10.71
C ILE A 215 3.52 6.23 -12.04
N SER A 216 4.30 6.91 -12.89
CA SER A 216 3.85 7.25 -14.26
C SER A 216 3.42 6.01 -15.04
N SER A 217 4.09 4.89 -14.77
CA SER A 217 3.75 3.53 -15.14
C SER A 217 2.28 3.17 -14.95
N ILE A 218 1.84 3.14 -13.69
CA ILE A 218 0.51 2.67 -13.34
C ILE A 218 -0.52 3.72 -13.74
N LEU A 219 -0.17 5.01 -13.70
CA LEU A 219 -1.10 6.08 -14.04
C LEU A 219 -1.55 6.03 -15.52
N LYS A 220 -0.68 5.75 -16.50
CA LYS A 220 -1.16 5.56 -17.90
C LYS A 220 -1.97 4.27 -18.07
N GLU A 221 -1.59 3.18 -17.41
CA GLU A 221 -2.39 1.94 -17.44
C GLU A 221 -3.82 2.18 -16.91
N VAL A 222 -3.96 3.07 -15.94
CA VAL A 222 -5.22 3.40 -15.26
C VAL A 222 -6.03 4.51 -15.94
N THR A 223 -5.38 5.47 -16.60
CA THR A 223 -6.01 6.71 -17.12
C THR A 223 -5.83 6.95 -18.61
N TYR A 224 -4.96 6.20 -19.28
CA TYR A 224 -4.47 6.45 -20.65
C TYR A 224 -3.70 7.78 -20.84
N GLN A 225 -3.32 8.45 -19.75
CA GLN A 225 -2.62 9.74 -19.72
C GLN A 225 -1.37 9.67 -18.81
N GLU A 226 -0.45 10.63 -18.93
CA GLU A 226 0.65 10.85 -17.97
C GLU A 226 0.42 12.18 -17.23
N PRO A 227 -0.37 12.16 -16.13
CA PRO A 227 -0.48 13.31 -15.23
C PRO A 227 0.91 13.63 -14.64
N PRO A 228 1.26 14.91 -14.42
CA PRO A 228 2.52 15.28 -13.79
C PRO A 228 2.72 14.62 -12.42
N VAL A 229 3.82 13.88 -12.28
CA VAL A 229 4.23 13.19 -11.05
C VAL A 229 5.35 13.97 -10.36
N PHE A 230 5.21 14.17 -9.05
CA PHE A 230 6.20 14.87 -8.21
C PHE A 230 6.54 14.05 -6.97
N LEU A 231 7.84 13.82 -6.73
CA LEU A 231 8.36 13.12 -5.55
C LEU A 231 8.78 14.16 -4.51
N VAL A 232 8.22 14.15 -3.29
CA VAL A 232 8.42 15.24 -2.30
C VAL A 232 8.66 14.77 -0.85
N SER A 233 9.34 15.61 -0.06
CA SER A 233 9.22 15.63 1.41
C SER A 233 8.39 16.84 1.83
N ASN A 234 7.41 16.61 2.70
CA ASN A 234 6.59 17.69 3.30
C ASN A 234 7.33 18.43 4.42
N PHE A 235 8.46 17.90 4.91
CA PHE A 235 9.28 18.52 5.94
C PHE A 235 10.45 19.31 5.35
N ASN A 236 11.07 18.79 4.28
CA ASN A 236 12.16 19.44 3.58
C ASN A 236 11.71 20.01 2.23
N VAL A 237 11.03 21.17 2.23
CA VAL A 237 10.50 21.84 1.02
C VAL A 237 11.57 22.34 0.02
N SER A 238 12.84 22.06 0.27
CA SER A 238 13.96 22.32 -0.65
C SER A 238 14.51 21.04 -1.29
N ASP A 239 14.06 19.86 -0.85
CA ASP A 239 14.48 18.57 -1.39
C ASP A 239 13.50 18.06 -2.45
N PHE A 240 14.02 17.27 -3.38
CA PHE A 240 13.25 16.59 -4.44
C PHE A 240 12.40 17.56 -5.29
N ASP A 241 11.25 17.12 -5.79
CA ASP A 241 10.40 17.89 -6.69
C ASP A 241 9.54 18.96 -5.98
N PHE A 242 9.70 19.24 -4.68
CA PHE A 242 8.76 20.16 -4.00
C PHE A 242 8.71 21.55 -4.65
N ARG A 243 9.87 22.08 -5.07
CA ARG A 243 9.94 23.35 -5.82
C ARG A 243 9.41 23.23 -7.25
N LYS A 244 9.52 22.05 -7.87
CA LYS A 244 8.99 21.76 -9.20
C LYS A 244 7.46 21.69 -9.16
N LEU A 245 6.87 21.03 -8.17
CA LEU A 245 5.43 21.02 -7.89
C LEU A 245 4.90 22.44 -7.69
N GLU A 246 5.58 23.25 -6.87
CA GLU A 246 5.20 24.63 -6.58
C GLU A 246 5.28 25.55 -7.81
N THR A 247 6.32 25.42 -8.64
CA THR A 247 6.47 26.22 -9.88
C THR A 247 5.50 25.77 -10.97
N THR A 248 5.41 24.47 -11.26
CA THR A 248 4.47 23.92 -12.25
C THR A 248 3.02 24.25 -11.89
N LEU A 249 2.65 24.22 -10.59
CA LEU A 249 1.33 24.69 -10.14
C LEU A 249 1.10 26.17 -10.46
N LEU A 250 2.07 27.05 -10.17
CA LEU A 250 1.92 28.49 -10.40
C LEU A 250 1.92 28.86 -11.90
N GLU A 251 2.70 28.14 -12.72
CA GLU A 251 2.84 28.38 -14.16
C GLU A 251 1.64 27.88 -14.97
N GLU A 252 1.10 26.70 -14.65
CA GLU A 252 -0.02 26.10 -15.39
C GLU A 252 -1.41 26.59 -14.92
N LEU A 253 -1.48 27.28 -13.76
CA LEU A 253 -2.73 27.81 -13.19
C LEU A 253 -3.63 28.56 -14.20
N PRO A 254 -3.13 29.48 -15.06
CA PRO A 254 -3.94 30.14 -16.08
C PRO A 254 -4.45 29.20 -17.17
N ALA A 255 -3.65 28.20 -17.57
CA ALA A 255 -4.02 27.21 -18.58
C ALA A 255 -5.16 26.31 -18.07
N TYR A 256 -5.10 25.86 -16.81
CA TYR A 256 -6.19 25.09 -16.22
C TYR A 256 -7.50 25.87 -16.15
N LYS A 257 -7.48 27.18 -15.86
CA LYS A 257 -8.71 27.99 -15.87
C LYS A 257 -9.30 28.13 -17.27
N ARG A 258 -8.47 28.30 -18.31
CA ARG A 258 -8.93 28.31 -19.72
C ARG A 258 -9.54 26.97 -20.13
N HIS A 259 -8.90 25.86 -19.77
CA HIS A 259 -9.43 24.53 -20.09
C HIS A 259 -10.80 24.26 -19.44
N ILE A 260 -10.99 24.60 -18.15
CA ILE A 260 -12.29 24.45 -17.48
C ILE A 260 -13.35 25.43 -18.05
N PHE A 261 -12.95 26.65 -18.44
CA PHE A 261 -13.82 27.58 -19.18
C PHE A 261 -14.29 26.97 -20.51
N MET A 262 -13.38 26.44 -21.33
CA MET A 262 -13.71 25.84 -22.62
C MET A 262 -14.52 24.54 -22.49
N LEU A 263 -14.34 23.76 -21.41
CA LEU A 263 -15.21 22.62 -21.10
C LEU A 263 -16.64 23.00 -20.67
N THR A 264 -16.87 24.25 -20.23
CA THR A 264 -18.18 24.70 -19.69
C THR A 264 -18.91 25.70 -20.59
N LEU A 265 -18.23 26.28 -21.57
CA LEU A 265 -18.84 27.13 -22.60
C LEU A 265 -19.92 26.42 -23.47
N PRO A 266 -19.79 25.14 -23.86
CA PRO A 266 -20.81 24.46 -24.69
C PRO A 266 -22.16 24.29 -23.99
N THR A 267 -22.19 24.03 -22.68
CA THR A 267 -23.45 23.80 -21.95
C THR A 267 -24.36 25.03 -21.94
N VAL A 268 -23.77 26.23 -22.02
CA VAL A 268 -24.49 27.48 -22.23
C VAL A 268 -24.84 27.64 -23.71
N THR A 269 -23.81 27.78 -24.56
CA THR A 269 -23.94 28.24 -25.95
C THR A 269 -24.76 27.31 -26.84
N GLU A 270 -24.62 25.99 -26.71
CA GLU A 270 -25.33 25.05 -27.58
C GLU A 270 -26.84 25.11 -27.38
N SER A 271 -27.30 25.32 -26.14
CA SER A 271 -28.73 25.40 -25.80
C SER A 271 -29.41 26.59 -26.48
N THR A 272 -28.74 27.74 -26.52
CA THR A 272 -29.24 28.96 -27.16
C THR A 272 -29.29 28.83 -28.67
N ILE A 273 -28.22 28.26 -29.27
CA ILE A 273 -28.11 28.04 -30.72
C ILE A 273 -29.19 27.07 -31.20
N ASP A 274 -29.41 25.97 -30.48
CA ASP A 274 -30.43 24.97 -30.82
C ASP A 274 -31.85 25.55 -30.71
N ARG A 275 -32.14 26.32 -29.66
CA ARG A 275 -33.43 27.01 -29.51
C ARG A 275 -33.71 27.96 -30.69
N LYS A 276 -32.69 28.69 -31.15
CA LYS A 276 -32.78 29.64 -32.28
C LYS A 276 -32.94 28.93 -33.63
N ARG A 277 -32.19 27.85 -33.86
CA ARG A 277 -32.34 26.94 -35.01
C ARG A 277 -33.78 26.45 -35.12
N ASP A 278 -34.35 25.96 -34.03
CA ASP A 278 -35.68 25.34 -34.04
C ASP A 278 -36.81 26.37 -34.19
N MET A 279 -36.63 27.60 -33.69
CA MET A 279 -37.52 28.72 -33.99
C MET A 279 -37.57 29.04 -35.50
N LEU A 280 -36.42 29.10 -36.18
CA LEU A 280 -36.36 29.37 -37.63
C LEU A 280 -36.95 28.22 -38.45
N LYS A 281 -36.66 26.97 -38.09
CA LYS A 281 -37.31 25.79 -38.69
C LYS A 281 -38.84 25.82 -38.53
N GLN A 282 -39.34 26.22 -37.36
CA GLN A 282 -40.78 26.36 -37.13
C GLN A 282 -41.41 27.51 -37.95
N LYS A 283 -40.67 28.61 -38.18
CA LYS A 283 -41.09 29.69 -39.09
C LYS A 283 -41.29 29.15 -40.52
N ILE A 284 -40.26 28.52 -41.08
CA ILE A 284 -40.32 27.90 -42.42
C ILE A 284 -41.48 26.91 -42.53
N TRP A 285 -41.66 26.05 -41.53
CA TRP A 285 -42.74 25.06 -41.53
C TRP A 285 -44.13 25.73 -41.60
N LYS A 286 -44.36 26.78 -40.80
CA LYS A 286 -45.61 27.57 -40.86
C LYS A 286 -45.80 28.27 -42.21
N GLU A 287 -44.74 28.86 -42.76
CA GLU A 287 -44.77 29.55 -44.06
C GLU A 287 -45.01 28.57 -45.21
N SER A 288 -44.42 27.38 -45.19
CA SER A 288 -44.60 26.34 -46.21
C SER A 288 -46.03 25.77 -46.28
N ILE A 289 -46.80 25.86 -45.19
CA ILE A 289 -48.18 25.34 -45.11
C ILE A 289 -49.23 26.41 -45.51
N MET A 290 -48.84 27.68 -45.68
CA MET A 290 -49.77 28.76 -46.05
C MET A 290 -50.33 28.58 -47.48
N PRO A 291 -51.66 28.31 -47.67
CA PRO A 291 -52.18 27.80 -48.94
C PRO A 291 -52.17 28.73 -50.17
N ARG A 292 -51.64 29.96 -50.07
CA ARG A 292 -51.88 31.02 -51.06
C ARG A 292 -50.84 31.18 -52.15
N ALA A 293 -49.59 30.74 -51.96
CA ALA A 293 -48.51 31.08 -52.88
C ALA A 293 -48.49 30.23 -54.16
N TRP A 294 -48.59 28.90 -54.05
CA TRP A 294 -48.26 27.97 -55.15
C TRP A 294 -49.47 27.26 -55.79
N ALA A 295 -50.69 27.57 -55.37
CA ALA A 295 -51.90 26.85 -55.77
C ALA A 295 -52.33 27.03 -57.25
N SER A 296 -51.72 27.96 -57.99
CA SER A 296 -52.25 28.47 -59.26
C SER A 296 -51.31 28.38 -60.47
N ILE A 297 -50.09 27.86 -60.35
CA ILE A 297 -49.14 27.72 -61.48
C ILE A 297 -48.52 26.30 -61.56
N PRO A 298 -49.25 25.26 -62.04
CA PRO A 298 -48.72 23.89 -62.08
C PRO A 298 -47.80 23.56 -63.26
N PHE A 299 -47.58 24.47 -64.23
CA PHE A 299 -46.94 24.13 -65.52
C PHE A 299 -46.01 25.18 -66.16
N ARG A 300 -45.63 26.23 -65.43
CA ARG A 300 -44.41 27.01 -65.71
C ARG A 300 -43.51 26.89 -64.49
N GLY A 301 -42.21 26.65 -64.70
CA GLY A 301 -41.24 26.46 -63.61
C GLY A 301 -40.97 27.76 -62.84
N LEU A 302 -40.08 27.67 -61.85
CA LEU A 302 -39.59 28.81 -61.06
C LEU A 302 -39.26 30.00 -61.96
N THR A 303 -39.80 31.17 -61.61
CA THR A 303 -39.38 32.42 -62.24
C THR A 303 -38.04 32.86 -61.68
N GLN A 304 -37.40 33.80 -62.37
CA GLN A 304 -36.14 34.39 -61.89
C GLN A 304 -36.29 35.01 -60.49
N ASN A 305 -37.43 35.66 -60.25
CA ASN A 305 -37.78 36.27 -58.98
C ASN A 305 -37.90 35.25 -57.83
N ASP A 306 -38.36 34.02 -58.10
CA ASP A 306 -38.50 32.98 -57.08
C ASP A 306 -37.13 32.47 -56.60
N ILE A 307 -36.15 32.39 -57.51
CA ILE A 307 -34.77 32.00 -57.19
C ILE A 307 -34.08 33.10 -56.39
N GLU A 308 -34.25 34.37 -56.79
CA GLU A 308 -33.67 35.52 -56.08
C GLU A 308 -34.29 35.73 -54.70
N MET A 309 -35.59 35.51 -54.54
CA MET A 309 -36.26 35.49 -53.24
C MET A 309 -35.75 34.36 -52.33
N LEU A 310 -35.49 33.17 -52.88
CA LEU A 310 -34.91 32.05 -52.13
C LEU A 310 -33.46 32.35 -51.72
N GLU A 311 -32.64 32.90 -52.61
CA GLU A 311 -31.26 33.30 -52.32
C GLU A 311 -31.19 34.35 -51.21
N GLN A 312 -32.04 35.40 -51.29
CA GLN A 312 -32.20 36.38 -50.21
C GLN A 312 -32.61 35.72 -48.90
N THR A 313 -33.59 34.80 -48.93
CA THR A 313 -34.07 34.09 -47.72
C THR A 313 -32.97 33.28 -47.04
N LEU A 314 -32.07 32.65 -47.80
CA LEU A 314 -30.92 31.92 -47.25
C LEU A 314 -29.87 32.89 -46.67
N ASN A 315 -29.63 34.02 -47.32
CA ASN A 315 -28.75 35.06 -46.79
C ASN A 315 -29.32 35.67 -45.49
N ASP A 316 -30.63 35.92 -45.41
CA ASP A 316 -31.32 36.38 -44.19
C ASP A 316 -31.11 35.40 -43.02
N TYR A 317 -31.10 34.09 -43.28
CA TYR A 317 -30.79 33.10 -42.23
C TYR A 317 -29.33 33.17 -41.78
N ARG A 318 -28.35 33.35 -42.69
CA ARG A 318 -26.94 33.61 -42.32
C ARG A 318 -26.82 34.87 -41.47
N SER A 319 -27.40 35.99 -41.89
CA SER A 319 -27.43 37.24 -41.12
C SER A 319 -28.07 37.06 -39.73
N SER A 320 -29.15 36.27 -39.61
CA SER A 320 -29.82 36.05 -38.32
C SER A 320 -28.96 35.34 -37.26
N PHE A 321 -27.88 34.66 -37.69
CA PHE A 321 -26.88 34.02 -36.82
C PHE A 321 -25.55 34.78 -36.77
N GLY A 322 -25.42 35.96 -37.39
CA GLY A 322 -24.16 36.72 -37.47
C GLY A 322 -23.12 36.08 -38.39
N LEU A 323 -23.57 35.34 -39.42
CA LEU A 323 -22.72 34.65 -40.40
C LEU A 323 -22.86 35.23 -41.83
N ASP A 324 -23.32 36.47 -41.96
CA ASP A 324 -23.15 37.26 -43.18
C ASP A 324 -21.68 37.64 -43.41
N GLU A 325 -21.36 38.13 -44.60
CA GLU A 325 -19.98 38.39 -45.01
C GLU A 325 -19.31 39.50 -44.17
N ALA A 326 -20.05 40.56 -43.80
CA ALA A 326 -19.51 41.65 -43.01
C ALA A 326 -19.32 41.24 -41.54
N SER A 327 -20.24 40.47 -40.96
CA SER A 327 -20.06 39.88 -39.62
C SER A 327 -18.86 38.93 -39.58
N LEU A 328 -18.66 38.11 -40.62
CA LEU A 328 -17.50 37.22 -40.73
C LEU A 328 -16.17 37.99 -40.91
N GLU A 329 -16.14 39.05 -41.71
CA GLU A 329 -14.96 39.94 -41.82
C GLU A 329 -14.61 40.58 -40.48
N ASN A 330 -15.61 41.06 -39.73
CA ASN A 330 -15.40 41.63 -38.41
C ASN A 330 -14.90 40.59 -37.39
N ILE A 331 -15.51 39.39 -37.34
CA ILE A 331 -15.08 38.30 -36.44
C ILE A 331 -13.66 37.83 -36.79
N ALA A 332 -13.32 37.71 -38.08
CA ALA A 332 -11.96 37.38 -38.52
C ALA A 332 -10.94 38.45 -38.09
N GLY A 333 -11.30 39.73 -38.23
CA GLY A 333 -10.49 40.86 -37.76
C GLY A 333 -10.29 40.89 -36.24
N ASP A 334 -11.36 40.69 -35.46
CA ASP A 334 -11.32 40.69 -33.99
C ASP A 334 -10.49 39.51 -33.44
N LEU A 335 -10.57 38.34 -34.09
CA LEU A 335 -9.76 37.16 -33.76
C LEU A 335 -8.36 37.16 -34.41
N ASN A 336 -8.04 38.16 -35.24
CA ASN A 336 -6.80 38.25 -36.03
C ASN A 336 -6.50 36.98 -36.86
N VAL A 337 -7.53 36.30 -37.36
CA VAL A 337 -7.44 35.19 -38.32
C VAL A 337 -7.79 35.67 -39.72
N THR A 338 -7.41 34.93 -40.77
CA THR A 338 -7.84 35.33 -42.12
C THR A 338 -9.31 34.96 -42.36
N LEU A 339 -10.04 35.77 -43.14
CA LEU A 339 -11.43 35.48 -43.50
C LEU A 339 -11.55 34.10 -44.18
N GLU A 340 -10.58 33.72 -45.00
CA GLU A 340 -10.56 32.42 -45.69
C GLU A 340 -10.25 31.25 -44.75
N GLU A 341 -9.46 31.46 -43.69
CA GLU A 341 -9.26 30.47 -42.62
C GLU A 341 -10.53 30.29 -41.76
N LEU A 342 -11.21 31.38 -41.41
CA LEU A 342 -12.51 31.32 -40.75
C LEU A 342 -13.54 30.59 -41.65
N LYS A 343 -13.62 30.95 -42.94
CA LYS A 343 -14.46 30.28 -43.95
C LYS A 343 -14.10 28.82 -44.16
N ALA A 344 -12.83 28.42 -44.09
CA ALA A 344 -12.42 27.02 -44.24
C ALA A 344 -12.92 26.14 -43.08
N ASN A 345 -13.29 26.74 -41.94
CA ASN A 345 -13.86 26.04 -40.79
C ASN A 345 -15.39 25.90 -40.84
N ILE A 346 -16.11 26.64 -41.69
CA ILE A 346 -17.58 26.68 -41.76
C ILE A 346 -18.13 26.20 -43.11
N LYS A 347 -19.34 25.64 -43.12
CA LYS A 347 -19.93 24.96 -44.30
C LYS A 347 -20.84 25.88 -45.11
N SER A 348 -21.61 26.74 -44.45
CA SER A 348 -22.68 27.53 -45.07
C SER A 348 -22.27 28.46 -46.22
N PRO A 349 -21.05 29.04 -46.30
CA PRO A 349 -20.62 29.81 -47.48
C PRO A 349 -20.38 28.93 -48.73
N HIS A 350 -19.98 27.67 -48.52
CA HIS A 350 -19.56 26.75 -49.59
C HIS A 350 -20.69 25.87 -50.14
N LEU A 351 -21.84 25.80 -49.45
CA LEU A 351 -23.01 25.03 -49.88
C LEU A 351 -23.59 25.48 -51.25
N LEU A 352 -23.29 26.71 -51.67
CA LEU A 352 -23.89 27.35 -52.85
C LEU A 352 -22.85 27.84 -53.88
N SER A 353 -21.62 28.13 -53.46
CA SER A 353 -20.56 28.67 -54.33
C SER A 353 -19.81 27.57 -55.10
N TYR A 354 -18.90 27.97 -56.01
CA TYR A 354 -18.00 27.15 -56.83
C TYR A 354 -18.58 25.89 -57.52
N GLU A 355 -19.05 26.03 -58.76
CA GLU A 355 -18.61 25.20 -59.89
C GLU A 355 -18.31 26.19 -61.04
N PRO A 356 -17.17 26.15 -61.75
CA PRO A 356 -16.76 27.25 -62.64
C PRO A 356 -17.72 27.54 -63.81
N ASP A 357 -18.43 26.53 -64.31
CA ASP A 357 -19.25 26.60 -65.53
C ASP A 357 -20.78 26.56 -65.26
N ILE A 358 -21.21 26.65 -64.00
CA ILE A 358 -22.62 26.52 -63.60
C ILE A 358 -22.99 27.64 -62.62
N SER A 359 -23.95 28.49 -62.97
CA SER A 359 -24.35 29.58 -62.08
C SER A 359 -25.09 29.06 -60.84
N LEU A 360 -25.13 29.86 -59.77
CA LEU A 360 -25.93 29.56 -58.58
C LEU A 360 -27.40 29.30 -58.93
N ARG A 361 -27.96 30.06 -59.88
CA ARG A 361 -29.30 29.87 -60.40
C ARG A 361 -29.48 28.48 -61.00
N ASP A 362 -28.51 28.01 -61.79
CA ASP A 362 -28.53 26.69 -62.43
C ASP A 362 -28.38 25.55 -61.40
N LYS A 363 -27.53 25.71 -60.38
CA LYS A 363 -27.44 24.75 -59.25
C LYS A 363 -28.78 24.62 -58.52
N LEU A 364 -29.40 25.75 -58.14
CA LEU A 364 -30.71 25.77 -57.47
C LEU A 364 -31.82 25.18 -58.37
N LEU A 365 -31.85 25.56 -59.65
CA LEU A 365 -32.82 25.04 -60.63
C LEU A 365 -32.68 23.53 -60.82
N LYS A 366 -31.44 23.03 -60.99
CA LYS A 366 -31.13 21.59 -61.08
C LYS A 366 -31.64 20.84 -59.85
N TYR A 367 -31.38 21.36 -58.65
CA TYR A 367 -31.86 20.78 -57.40
C TYR A 367 -33.39 20.74 -57.35
N ILE A 368 -34.07 21.85 -57.66
CA ILE A 368 -35.51 22.05 -57.44
C ILE A 368 -36.41 21.51 -58.60
N SER A 369 -35.84 21.18 -59.77
CA SER A 369 -36.50 20.77 -61.04
C SER A 369 -37.60 19.69 -61.03
N HIS A 370 -37.89 19.03 -59.90
CA HIS A 370 -38.81 17.90 -59.74
C HIS A 370 -39.50 17.99 -58.37
N PRO A 371 -40.74 17.46 -58.20
CA PRO A 371 -41.84 18.03 -57.42
C PRO A 371 -41.48 19.02 -56.31
N TYR A 372 -41.78 20.29 -56.59
CA TYR A 372 -41.19 21.48 -55.98
C TYR A 372 -41.30 21.59 -54.45
N PHE A 373 -42.41 21.12 -53.85
CA PHE A 373 -42.79 21.42 -52.46
C PHE A 373 -41.76 21.00 -51.41
N SER A 374 -41.38 19.72 -51.39
CA SER A 374 -40.49 19.21 -50.33
C SER A 374 -39.08 19.76 -50.46
N LYS A 375 -38.59 19.98 -51.69
CA LYS A 375 -37.19 20.33 -51.95
C LYS A 375 -36.78 21.70 -51.42
N VAL A 376 -37.61 22.73 -51.59
CA VAL A 376 -37.32 24.08 -51.09
C VAL A 376 -37.36 24.09 -49.55
N PHE A 377 -38.38 23.44 -48.96
CA PHE A 377 -38.47 23.24 -47.51
C PHE A 377 -37.24 22.50 -46.95
N HIS A 378 -36.84 21.38 -47.55
CA HIS A 378 -35.67 20.61 -47.11
C HIS A 378 -34.35 21.39 -47.28
N LEU A 379 -34.19 22.16 -48.36
CA LEU A 379 -33.01 23.00 -48.58
C LEU A 379 -32.88 24.06 -47.47
N GLN A 380 -33.94 24.80 -47.16
CA GLN A 380 -33.92 25.82 -46.10
C GLN A 380 -33.68 25.22 -44.71
N ASN A 381 -34.30 24.08 -44.38
CA ASN A 381 -34.06 23.38 -43.11
C ASN A 381 -32.60 22.90 -42.97
N TYR A 382 -32.06 22.26 -44.02
CA TYR A 382 -30.68 21.78 -44.06
C TYR A 382 -29.67 22.94 -43.97
N PHE A 383 -29.97 24.07 -44.61
CA PHE A 383 -29.15 25.27 -44.56
C PHE A 383 -29.12 25.86 -43.14
N ILE A 384 -30.26 25.90 -42.42
CA ILE A 384 -30.29 26.30 -41.01
C ILE A 384 -29.54 25.32 -40.10
N ASP A 385 -29.59 24.01 -40.37
CA ASP A 385 -28.75 23.04 -39.64
C ASP A 385 -27.25 23.29 -39.87
N ALA A 386 -26.84 23.62 -41.09
CA ALA A 386 -25.46 23.97 -41.41
C ALA A 386 -25.03 25.27 -40.72
N VAL A 387 -25.81 26.35 -40.84
CA VAL A 387 -25.54 27.65 -40.21
C VAL A 387 -25.47 27.52 -38.67
N ALA A 388 -26.37 26.77 -38.04
CA ALA A 388 -26.32 26.52 -36.59
C ALA A 388 -25.11 25.64 -36.19
N SER A 389 -24.76 24.64 -36.99
CA SER A 389 -23.55 23.82 -36.79
C SER A 389 -22.26 24.63 -36.94
N ASP A 390 -22.25 25.63 -37.82
CA ASP A 390 -21.11 26.51 -38.05
C ASP A 390 -20.85 27.41 -36.83
N VAL A 391 -21.90 28.00 -36.23
CA VAL A 391 -21.78 28.77 -34.97
C VAL A 391 -21.23 27.89 -33.84
N LYS A 392 -21.78 26.68 -33.63
CA LYS A 392 -21.25 25.74 -32.62
C LYS A 392 -19.78 25.40 -32.85
N LEU A 393 -19.34 25.29 -34.11
CA LEU A 393 -17.96 24.94 -34.47
C LEU A 393 -16.97 26.10 -34.29
N ILE A 394 -17.40 27.36 -34.48
CA ILE A 394 -16.60 28.55 -34.15
C ILE A 394 -16.35 28.62 -32.64
N LEU A 395 -17.38 28.41 -31.82
CA LEU A 395 -17.31 28.62 -30.36
C LEU A 395 -16.63 27.48 -29.58
N SER A 396 -16.41 26.30 -30.19
CA SER A 396 -15.95 25.09 -29.46
C SER A 396 -14.47 24.74 -29.64
N LYS A 397 -13.74 25.39 -30.55
CA LYS A 397 -12.33 25.05 -30.82
C LYS A 397 -11.36 25.78 -29.88
N GLU A 398 -11.03 25.16 -28.74
CA GLU A 398 -9.85 25.56 -27.96
C GLU A 398 -8.56 25.47 -28.79
N GLU A 399 -8.48 24.66 -29.85
CA GLU A 399 -7.29 24.63 -30.73
C GLU A 399 -7.19 25.75 -31.78
N LEU A 400 -8.23 26.60 -31.91
CA LEU A 400 -8.06 27.94 -32.49
C LEU A 400 -7.59 28.96 -31.43
N LEU A 401 -7.34 28.51 -30.19
CA LEU A 401 -7.04 29.32 -29.00
C LEU A 401 -5.79 28.84 -28.20
N THR A 402 -5.33 27.56 -28.20
CA THR A 402 -4.01 26.98 -27.68
C THR A 402 -3.83 25.41 -27.87
N ASN A 403 -2.76 24.72 -27.37
CA ASN A 403 -2.27 23.34 -27.78
C ASN A 403 -1.82 22.29 -26.64
N LYS A 404 -1.19 21.08 -26.92
CA LYS A 404 -1.49 19.68 -26.33
C LYS A 404 -0.39 18.59 -25.87
N HIS A 405 -0.73 17.65 -24.90
CA HIS A 405 -0.41 16.15 -24.55
C HIS A 405 1.05 15.50 -24.31
N PRO A 406 1.40 14.15 -24.04
CA PRO A 406 0.72 12.81 -23.73
C PRO A 406 1.17 11.72 -22.57
N PRO A 407 2.00 10.56 -22.63
CA PRO A 407 1.81 9.26 -21.78
C PRO A 407 2.91 8.10 -21.39
N GLY A 408 3.03 7.50 -20.13
CA GLY A 408 3.97 6.38 -19.54
C GLY A 408 3.83 4.76 -19.65
N HIS A 409 4.18 3.84 -18.65
CA HIS A 409 3.81 2.32 -18.41
C HIS A 409 4.63 1.25 -17.47
N THR A 410 3.99 0.30 -16.67
CA THR A 410 4.36 -1.09 -16.02
C THR A 410 5.47 -1.35 -14.86
N ALA A 411 5.82 -2.46 -14.06
CA ALA A 411 5.49 -3.92 -13.68
C ALA A 411 6.13 -4.53 -12.29
N THR A 412 5.98 -5.84 -11.82
CA THR A 412 6.40 -6.47 -10.43
C THR A 412 6.60 -8.08 -10.22
N CYS A 413 7.18 -8.70 -9.09
CA CYS A 413 7.21 -10.18 -8.56
C CYS A 413 8.14 -10.56 -7.27
N LYS A 414 8.39 -11.75 -6.53
CA LYS A 414 7.77 -13.08 -5.95
C LYS A 414 8.74 -14.22 -5.23
N SER A 415 8.37 -15.14 -4.24
CA SER A 415 8.90 -16.60 -3.84
C SER A 415 8.96 -17.22 -2.32
N SER A 416 8.90 -18.60 -2.00
CA SER A 416 8.60 -19.50 -0.65
C SER A 416 9.58 -20.86 -0.89
N SER A 417 10.33 -21.55 0.06
CA SER A 417 10.14 -23.00 0.63
C SER A 417 11.21 -23.53 1.71
N SER A 418 11.33 -24.79 2.29
CA SER A 418 10.72 -25.44 3.54
C SER A 418 11.63 -26.41 4.49
N ARG A 419 11.16 -27.54 5.14
CA ARG A 419 11.48 -28.19 6.53
C ARG A 419 12.46 -29.45 6.69
N SER A 420 12.90 -30.15 7.82
CA SER A 420 12.62 -30.44 9.32
C SER A 420 13.88 -30.70 10.30
N SER A 421 14.17 -31.63 11.32
CA SER A 421 13.73 -32.98 11.93
C SER A 421 14.43 -33.47 13.33
N PRO A 422 13.98 -34.52 14.15
CA PRO A 422 14.26 -34.79 15.65
C PRO A 422 14.56 -36.21 16.35
N LEU A 423 15.09 -36.18 17.62
CA LEU A 423 14.86 -36.84 19.00
C LEU A 423 14.55 -38.37 19.37
N THR A 424 14.55 -38.70 20.71
CA THR A 424 14.90 -40.04 21.33
C THR A 424 14.25 -40.42 22.72
N ALA A 425 13.46 -41.54 22.88
CA ALA A 425 12.63 -41.85 24.09
C ALA A 425 12.41 -43.28 24.77
N GLN A 426 12.51 -43.46 26.12
CA GLN A 426 11.67 -44.30 27.07
C GLN A 426 11.57 -43.99 28.65
N LEU A 427 12.60 -43.58 29.44
CA LEU A 427 12.59 -43.30 30.93
C LEU A 427 12.96 -41.88 31.56
N LEU A 428 12.56 -40.73 30.98
CA LEU A 428 12.08 -39.54 31.74
C LEU A 428 11.05 -40.01 32.80
N SER A 429 9.97 -40.64 32.33
CA SER A 429 8.57 -40.34 32.70
C SER A 429 8.25 -40.18 34.20
N LEU A 430 8.87 -40.95 35.10
CA LEU A 430 8.70 -40.72 36.54
C LEU A 430 9.20 -39.34 36.99
N GLY A 431 10.38 -38.91 36.51
CA GLY A 431 10.83 -37.54 36.70
C GLY A 431 10.04 -36.52 35.88
N LEU A 432 9.17 -36.93 34.95
CA LEU A 432 8.42 -36.03 34.05
C LEU A 432 7.28 -35.37 34.81
N LYS A 433 6.66 -36.12 35.74
CA LYS A 433 5.84 -35.57 36.81
C LYS A 433 6.55 -34.47 37.61
N ILE A 434 7.87 -34.54 37.81
CA ILE A 434 8.64 -33.56 38.58
C ILE A 434 9.03 -32.38 37.68
N PHE A 435 9.83 -32.67 36.67
CA PHE A 435 10.50 -31.70 35.82
C PHE A 435 9.55 -31.00 34.83
N PHE A 436 8.53 -31.66 34.25
CA PHE A 436 7.51 -30.91 33.46
C PHE A 436 6.50 -30.18 34.34
N LYS A 437 6.51 -30.34 35.67
CA LYS A 437 5.74 -29.49 36.60
C LYS A 437 6.49 -28.24 37.04
N SER A 438 7.82 -28.19 36.99
CA SER A 438 8.57 -26.97 37.34
C SER A 438 8.43 -25.85 36.30
N PHE A 439 8.08 -26.15 35.04
CA PHE A 439 7.86 -25.14 34.01
C PHE A 439 6.41 -24.65 33.94
N LYS A 440 6.23 -23.34 33.67
CA LYS A 440 4.93 -22.73 33.41
C LYS A 440 4.25 -23.33 32.17
N LYS A 441 2.91 -23.28 32.08
CA LYS A 441 2.12 -23.98 31.04
C LYS A 441 2.45 -23.54 29.61
N GLU A 442 2.79 -22.27 29.41
CA GLU A 442 3.28 -21.68 28.16
C GLU A 442 4.67 -22.21 27.76
N SER A 443 5.49 -22.63 28.72
CA SER A 443 6.87 -23.07 28.48
C SER A 443 7.02 -24.58 28.25
N LYS A 444 5.94 -25.36 28.27
CA LYS A 444 5.99 -26.83 28.11
C LYS A 444 6.03 -27.22 26.64
N ILE A 445 6.94 -28.16 26.30
CA ILE A 445 7.09 -28.72 24.94
C ILE A 445 6.24 -29.97 24.66
N LEU A 446 5.53 -30.48 25.67
CA LEU A 446 4.53 -31.57 25.55
C LEU A 446 3.13 -31.04 25.88
N SER A 447 2.08 -31.61 25.25
CA SER A 447 0.70 -31.39 25.70
C SER A 447 0.44 -32.14 27.00
N GLU A 448 -0.54 -31.69 27.80
CA GLU A 448 -0.91 -32.36 29.05
C GLU A 448 -1.41 -33.79 28.79
N GLU A 449 -2.12 -34.04 27.68
CA GLU A 449 -2.51 -35.40 27.27
C GLU A 449 -1.29 -36.27 26.98
N THR A 450 -0.29 -35.70 26.30
CA THR A 450 0.97 -36.40 26.01
C THR A 450 1.68 -36.74 27.31
N VAL A 451 1.81 -35.78 28.23
CA VAL A 451 2.37 -35.99 29.58
C VAL A 451 1.64 -37.13 30.30
N THR A 452 0.31 -37.12 30.37
CA THR A 452 -0.47 -38.16 31.08
C THR A 452 -0.39 -39.54 30.42
N LEU A 453 -0.38 -39.63 29.08
CA LEU A 453 -0.18 -40.91 28.37
C LEU A 453 1.20 -41.52 28.66
N ILE A 454 2.21 -40.66 28.79
CA ILE A 454 3.58 -41.04 29.13
C ILE A 454 3.71 -41.54 30.57
N GLU A 455 2.97 -40.90 31.48
CA GLU A 455 2.88 -41.29 32.88
C GLU A 455 2.20 -42.65 33.02
N SER A 456 1.01 -42.83 32.41
CA SER A 456 0.29 -44.11 32.36
C SER A 456 1.19 -45.24 31.84
N HIS A 457 1.90 -45.05 30.72
CA HIS A 457 2.76 -46.10 30.19
C HIS A 457 3.87 -46.55 31.15
N LEU A 458 4.40 -45.70 32.03
CA LEU A 458 5.34 -46.17 33.07
C LEU A 458 4.64 -46.75 34.30
N GLU A 459 3.46 -46.26 34.67
CA GLU A 459 2.68 -46.80 35.78
C GLU A 459 2.21 -48.24 35.47
N ASP A 460 1.80 -48.49 34.22
CA ASP A 460 1.52 -49.82 33.65
C ASP A 460 2.77 -50.72 33.53
N LYS A 461 3.97 -50.17 33.77
CA LYS A 461 5.28 -50.75 33.41
C LYS A 461 5.43 -51.08 31.93
N ASN A 462 4.57 -50.51 31.08
CA ASN A 462 4.63 -50.58 29.63
C ASN A 462 5.75 -49.68 29.06
N LEU A 463 6.98 -50.09 29.34
CA LEU A 463 8.20 -49.49 28.81
C LEU A 463 8.15 -49.34 27.28
N GLN A 464 7.68 -50.35 26.54
CA GLN A 464 7.51 -50.29 25.08
C GLN A 464 6.58 -49.14 24.64
N GLY A 465 5.42 -49.00 25.30
CA GLY A 465 4.44 -47.94 25.05
C GLY A 465 5.02 -46.54 25.26
N ALA A 466 5.78 -46.34 26.35
CA ALA A 466 6.53 -45.10 26.56
C ALA A 466 7.58 -44.88 25.44
N LEU A 467 8.26 -45.96 24.99
CA LEU A 467 9.24 -45.88 23.90
C LEU A 467 8.60 -45.31 22.63
N SER A 468 7.43 -45.82 22.23
CA SER A 468 6.66 -45.31 21.11
C SER A 468 6.11 -43.90 21.35
N THR A 469 5.44 -43.65 22.48
CA THR A 469 4.71 -42.41 22.73
C THR A 469 5.64 -41.22 22.82
N ILE A 470 6.71 -41.29 23.61
CA ILE A 470 7.66 -40.17 23.61
C ILE A 470 8.50 -40.18 22.33
N SER A 471 8.83 -41.31 21.68
CA SER A 471 9.55 -41.24 20.39
C SER A 471 8.72 -40.55 19.32
N HIS A 472 7.39 -40.66 19.38
CA HIS A 472 6.45 -39.93 18.55
C HIS A 472 6.37 -38.44 18.93
N ALA A 473 6.13 -38.11 20.20
CA ALA A 473 6.10 -36.71 20.67
C ALA A 473 7.40 -35.97 20.33
N LEU A 474 8.52 -36.66 20.49
CA LEU A 474 9.85 -36.24 20.09
C LEU A 474 10.00 -36.11 18.58
N ARG A 475 9.57 -37.11 17.82
CA ARG A 475 9.47 -37.03 16.35
C ARG A 475 8.55 -35.93 15.86
N ASN A 476 7.77 -35.26 16.71
CA ASN A 476 6.99 -34.07 16.35
C ASN A 476 7.69 -32.76 16.80
N ILE A 477 8.36 -32.75 17.95
CA ILE A 477 8.99 -31.58 18.58
C ILE A 477 9.97 -30.78 17.69
N ASP A 478 10.79 -31.44 16.85
CA ASP A 478 11.59 -30.75 15.80
C ASP A 478 11.09 -31.02 14.34
N LYS A 479 9.95 -31.72 14.13
CA LYS A 479 9.54 -32.22 12.78
C LYS A 479 8.19 -31.76 12.29
N ALA A 480 7.29 -31.35 13.18
CA ALA A 480 5.96 -30.85 12.81
C ALA A 480 6.06 -29.73 11.76
N PRO A 481 4.99 -29.41 11.02
CA PRO A 481 4.87 -28.16 10.29
C PRO A 481 4.56 -26.97 11.23
N LEU A 482 4.94 -25.76 10.84
CA LEU A 482 4.60 -24.47 11.44
C LEU A 482 4.65 -23.41 10.34
N ASN A 483 3.49 -22.99 9.86
CA ASN A 483 3.39 -22.01 8.80
C ASN A 483 2.78 -20.72 9.37
N ILE A 484 3.59 -19.68 9.51
CA ILE A 484 3.14 -18.36 9.97
C ILE A 484 2.82 -17.52 8.74
N ALA A 485 1.59 -17.02 8.60
CA ALA A 485 1.24 -16.13 7.49
C ALA A 485 1.34 -14.66 7.90
N VAL A 486 2.10 -13.87 7.14
CA VAL A 486 2.23 -12.42 7.34
C VAL A 486 1.46 -11.72 6.22
N THR A 487 0.47 -10.91 6.61
CA THR A 487 -0.53 -10.32 5.72
C THR A 487 -0.82 -8.87 6.12
N GLY A 488 -1.50 -8.10 5.28
CA GLY A 488 -1.71 -6.66 5.47
C GLY A 488 -1.34 -5.86 4.23
N GLU A 489 -1.45 -4.53 4.30
CA GLU A 489 -1.37 -3.66 3.12
C GLU A 489 -0.03 -3.74 2.36
N THR A 490 -0.03 -3.36 1.07
CA THR A 490 1.22 -3.10 0.36
C THR A 490 2.00 -1.94 1.00
N GLY A 491 3.33 -2.08 1.12
CA GLY A 491 4.19 -1.06 1.73
C GLY A 491 4.14 -0.99 3.26
N ALA A 492 3.27 -1.76 3.92
CA ALA A 492 3.15 -1.81 5.39
C ALA A 492 4.35 -2.43 6.11
N GLY A 493 5.37 -2.95 5.40
CA GLY A 493 6.62 -3.45 6.01
C GLY A 493 6.68 -4.96 6.26
N LYS A 494 5.77 -5.75 5.66
CA LYS A 494 5.67 -7.22 5.84
C LYS A 494 6.99 -7.95 5.63
N SER A 495 7.63 -7.78 4.48
CA SER A 495 8.85 -8.49 4.11
C SER A 495 10.01 -8.16 5.08
N SER A 496 10.14 -6.90 5.54
CA SER A 496 11.09 -6.51 6.60
C SER A 496 10.75 -7.14 7.95
N PHE A 497 9.47 -7.23 8.34
CA PHE A 497 9.04 -7.93 9.55
C PHE A 497 9.39 -9.43 9.50
N ILE A 498 9.29 -10.06 8.32
CA ILE A 498 9.68 -11.46 8.12
C ILE A 498 11.19 -11.63 8.27
N ASN A 499 12.00 -10.73 7.73
CA ASN A 499 13.46 -10.75 7.88
C ASN A 499 13.87 -10.55 9.34
N ALA A 500 13.28 -9.55 10.01
CA ALA A 500 13.42 -9.32 11.44
C ALA A 500 13.09 -10.58 12.24
N LEU A 501 11.89 -11.17 12.07
CA LEU A 501 11.46 -12.39 12.78
C LEU A 501 12.31 -13.65 12.44
N ARG A 502 13.12 -13.61 11.38
CA ARG A 502 14.06 -14.69 11.00
C ARG A 502 15.49 -14.47 11.50
N GLY A 503 15.81 -13.31 12.09
CA GLY A 503 17.19 -12.91 12.39
C GLY A 503 18.06 -12.72 11.14
N VAL A 504 17.45 -12.39 9.99
CA VAL A 504 18.10 -12.22 8.69
C VAL A 504 18.14 -10.74 8.33
N ARG A 505 19.28 -10.23 7.85
CA ARG A 505 19.38 -8.86 7.35
C ARG A 505 18.77 -8.74 5.94
N ASP A 506 18.16 -7.59 5.65
CA ASP A 506 17.58 -7.27 4.33
C ASP A 506 18.59 -7.34 3.16
N ASP A 507 19.91 -7.30 3.42
CA ASP A 507 20.96 -7.42 2.40
C ASP A 507 21.50 -8.84 2.17
N GLU A 508 20.98 -9.86 2.87
CA GLU A 508 21.36 -11.28 2.70
C GLU A 508 20.53 -11.94 1.57
N GLU A 509 21.13 -12.86 0.79
CA GLU A 509 20.48 -13.50 -0.38
C GLU A 509 19.21 -14.30 -0.02
N CYS A 510 19.15 -14.85 1.20
CA CYS A 510 18.00 -15.58 1.72
C CYS A 510 16.92 -14.66 2.33
N ALA A 511 17.05 -13.33 2.23
CA ALA A 511 16.07 -12.37 2.75
C ALA A 511 14.82 -12.29 1.85
N ALA A 512 13.70 -11.89 2.44
CA ALA A 512 12.54 -11.41 1.69
C ALA A 512 12.87 -10.07 1.02
N PRO A 513 12.55 -9.86 -0.26
CA PRO A 513 12.99 -8.69 -1.01
C PRO A 513 12.26 -7.43 -0.54
N THR A 514 12.96 -6.56 0.16
CA THR A 514 12.45 -5.24 0.58
C THR A 514 12.71 -4.20 -0.52
N GLY A 515 11.94 -3.10 -0.51
CA GLY A 515 12.03 -2.08 -1.55
C GLY A 515 10.77 -1.23 -1.70
N VAL A 516 10.94 -0.09 -2.38
CA VAL A 516 9.94 0.96 -2.55
C VAL A 516 8.81 0.60 -3.51
N VAL A 517 9.09 -0.21 -4.55
CA VAL A 517 8.08 -0.85 -5.42
C VAL A 517 7.64 -2.21 -4.84
N GLU A 518 6.48 -2.73 -5.24
CA GLU A 518 5.98 -4.02 -4.75
C GLU A 518 6.77 -5.23 -5.28
N LYS A 519 7.36 -5.99 -4.35
CA LYS A 519 8.16 -7.21 -4.61
C LYS A 519 7.43 -8.52 -4.25
N THR A 520 6.10 -8.49 -4.05
CA THR A 520 5.32 -9.63 -3.52
C THR A 520 3.96 -9.76 -4.23
N LYS A 521 3.82 -10.65 -5.23
CA LYS A 521 2.56 -10.96 -5.96
C LYS A 521 1.97 -12.36 -5.72
N GLU A 522 2.65 -13.15 -4.91
CA GLU A 522 2.24 -14.43 -4.34
C GLU A 522 2.73 -14.33 -2.86
N ARG A 523 2.55 -15.27 -1.93
CA ARG A 523 2.44 -16.70 -2.19
C ARG A 523 3.80 -17.40 -2.49
N THR A 524 5.00 -16.90 -2.16
CA THR A 524 5.41 -16.04 -1.02
C THR A 524 6.37 -16.69 -0.03
N PRO A 525 7.01 -17.88 -0.26
CA PRO A 525 7.83 -18.54 1.35
C PRO A 525 9.14 -17.92 1.91
N TYR A 526 9.35 -18.10 3.21
CA TYR A 526 10.68 -17.92 3.82
C TYR A 526 10.97 -18.98 4.90
N PRO A 527 11.94 -19.89 4.69
CA PRO A 527 12.44 -20.77 5.73
C PRO A 527 13.32 -19.97 6.70
N HIS A 528 13.33 -20.33 7.98
CA HIS A 528 14.29 -19.81 8.94
C HIS A 528 15.66 -20.46 8.69
N PRO A 529 16.77 -19.71 8.50
CA PRO A 529 18.00 -20.25 7.92
C PRO A 529 18.59 -21.46 8.67
N LYS A 530 18.70 -21.37 10.01
CA LYS A 530 19.24 -22.45 10.87
C LYS A 530 18.22 -23.56 11.15
N LEU A 531 16.95 -23.30 10.90
CA LEU A 531 15.83 -24.19 11.22
C LEU A 531 14.90 -24.20 10.02
N ALA A 532 15.34 -24.86 8.95
CA ALA A 532 14.56 -25.15 7.74
C ALA A 532 13.08 -25.43 8.05
N ASN A 533 12.85 -26.11 9.19
CA ASN A 533 11.57 -26.18 9.87
C ASN A 533 10.83 -24.81 9.90
N VAL A 534 11.05 -23.87 10.83
CA VAL A 534 10.22 -22.64 10.96
C VAL A 534 10.06 -21.90 9.61
N THR A 535 8.81 -21.69 9.18
CA THR A 535 8.49 -21.11 7.87
C THR A 535 7.51 -19.96 8.03
N ILE A 536 7.87 -18.80 7.51
CA ILE A 536 7.08 -17.57 7.56
C ILE A 536 6.75 -17.19 6.11
N TRP A 537 5.48 -16.93 5.82
CA TRP A 537 4.95 -16.73 4.46
C TRP A 537 4.62 -15.25 4.28
N ASP A 538 5.24 -14.58 3.30
CA ASP A 538 4.79 -13.25 2.87
C ASP A 538 3.58 -13.42 1.96
N LEU A 539 2.45 -12.83 2.33
CA LEU A 539 1.29 -12.72 1.45
C LEU A 539 1.34 -11.36 0.72
N PRO A 540 0.75 -11.20 -0.47
CA PRO A 540 0.78 -9.94 -1.22
C PRO A 540 0.19 -8.77 -0.43
N GLY A 541 0.45 -7.55 -0.89
CA GLY A 541 -0.25 -6.38 -0.36
C GLY A 541 -1.71 -6.37 -0.78
N ILE A 542 -2.64 -6.67 0.13
CA ILE A 542 -4.05 -6.28 -0.06
C ILE A 542 -4.11 -4.76 -0.29
N GLY A 543 -4.94 -4.31 -1.23
CA GLY A 543 -4.99 -2.91 -1.66
C GLY A 543 -3.88 -2.49 -2.62
N SER A 544 -3.01 -3.41 -3.07
CA SER A 544 -2.24 -3.21 -4.31
C SER A 544 -3.15 -3.23 -5.54
N THR A 545 -2.67 -2.76 -6.69
CA THR A 545 -3.41 -2.86 -7.95
C THR A 545 -3.61 -4.30 -8.44
N THR A 546 -2.75 -5.25 -8.00
CA THR A 546 -2.91 -6.68 -8.32
C THR A 546 -3.84 -7.41 -7.34
N PHE A 547 -3.94 -6.96 -6.08
CA PHE A 547 -4.75 -7.59 -5.03
C PHE A 547 -5.81 -6.63 -4.47
N PRO A 548 -6.84 -6.29 -5.26
CA PRO A 548 -8.00 -5.59 -4.74
C PRO A 548 -8.71 -6.46 -3.68
N PRO A 549 -9.37 -5.84 -2.66
CA PRO A 549 -9.88 -6.60 -1.51
C PRO A 549 -10.90 -7.72 -1.82
N GLN A 550 -11.59 -7.66 -2.95
CA GLN A 550 -12.76 -8.51 -3.25
C GLN A 550 -12.47 -10.02 -3.34
N ASN A 551 -11.27 -10.44 -3.78
CA ASN A 551 -10.93 -11.87 -3.98
C ASN A 551 -9.82 -12.42 -3.05
N TYR A 552 -9.09 -11.53 -2.35
CA TYR A 552 -7.83 -11.83 -1.64
C TYR A 552 -7.86 -13.08 -0.74
N LEU A 553 -8.97 -13.30 -0.03
CA LEU A 553 -9.10 -14.40 0.94
C LEU A 553 -9.04 -15.80 0.31
N ALA A 554 -9.57 -15.95 -0.91
CA ALA A 554 -9.62 -17.24 -1.61
C ALA A 554 -8.25 -17.60 -2.21
N GLU A 555 -7.63 -16.63 -2.88
CA GLU A 555 -6.34 -16.80 -3.58
C GLU A 555 -5.19 -17.12 -2.60
N MET A 556 -5.22 -16.54 -1.41
CA MET A 556 -4.17 -16.72 -0.41
C MET A 556 -4.26 -18.01 0.41
N LYS A 557 -5.27 -18.86 0.16
CA LYS A 557 -5.44 -20.20 0.76
C LYS A 557 -5.27 -20.21 2.29
N PHE A 558 -6.09 -19.40 2.96
CA PHE A 558 -5.96 -19.11 4.38
C PHE A 558 -5.96 -20.34 5.34
N GLY A 559 -6.41 -21.52 4.90
CA GLY A 559 -6.40 -22.75 5.70
C GLY A 559 -5.06 -23.52 5.78
N GLU A 560 -3.98 -23.05 5.13
CA GLU A 560 -2.66 -23.73 5.16
C GLU A 560 -1.72 -23.26 6.30
N TYR A 561 -2.19 -22.37 7.18
CA TYR A 561 -1.39 -21.64 8.17
C TYR A 561 -1.82 -21.92 9.62
N ASP A 562 -0.86 -21.83 10.55
CA ASP A 562 -1.08 -22.05 11.99
C ASP A 562 -1.64 -20.82 12.70
N PHE A 563 -1.21 -19.64 12.29
CA PHE A 563 -1.75 -18.35 12.69
C PHE A 563 -1.34 -17.25 11.70
N PHE A 564 -2.03 -16.12 11.76
CA PHE A 564 -1.74 -14.92 10.98
C PHE A 564 -1.09 -13.82 11.81
N VAL A 565 -0.25 -13.02 11.17
CA VAL A 565 0.22 -11.72 11.67
C VAL A 565 -0.28 -10.66 10.69
N ILE A 566 -1.16 -9.77 11.16
CA ILE A 566 -1.70 -8.66 10.37
C ILE A 566 -0.80 -7.45 10.61
N ILE A 567 -0.10 -7.03 9.55
CA ILE A 567 0.85 -5.92 9.55
C ILE A 567 0.14 -4.65 9.04
N SER A 568 0.02 -3.66 9.92
CA SER A 568 -0.49 -2.32 9.59
C SER A 568 0.59 -1.24 9.82
N ALA A 569 0.43 -0.08 9.20
CA ALA A 569 1.36 1.06 9.29
C ALA A 569 0.65 2.42 9.07
N THR A 570 1.22 3.50 9.58
CA THR A 570 0.75 4.90 9.53
C THR A 570 -0.56 5.22 10.29
N ARG A 571 -1.72 4.75 9.83
CA ARG A 571 -3.04 5.00 10.45
C ARG A 571 -3.91 3.77 10.21
N PHE A 572 -4.84 3.47 11.11
CA PHE A 572 -5.72 2.31 10.93
C PHE A 572 -6.60 2.47 9.67
N LYS A 573 -6.80 1.38 8.92
CA LYS A 573 -7.55 1.38 7.65
C LYS A 573 -8.71 0.41 7.68
N GLU A 574 -9.77 0.70 6.92
CA GLU A 574 -10.91 -0.22 6.74
C GLU A 574 -10.46 -1.60 6.21
N THR A 575 -9.42 -1.62 5.37
CA THR A 575 -8.77 -2.85 4.86
C THR A 575 -8.19 -3.72 5.97
N ASP A 576 -7.64 -3.13 7.04
CA ASP A 576 -7.11 -3.85 8.21
C ASP A 576 -8.25 -4.53 9.00
N ALA A 577 -9.36 -3.80 9.22
CA ALA A 577 -10.56 -4.35 9.86
C ALA A 577 -11.18 -5.47 9.03
N HIS A 578 -11.32 -5.29 7.71
CA HIS A 578 -11.84 -6.33 6.82
C HIS A 578 -10.98 -7.61 6.83
N LEU A 579 -9.65 -7.46 6.83
CA LEU A 579 -8.72 -8.60 6.92
C LEU A 579 -8.82 -9.32 8.28
N ALA A 580 -8.85 -8.57 9.39
CA ALA A 580 -9.04 -9.14 10.73
C ALA A 580 -10.39 -9.86 10.89
N LYS A 581 -11.47 -9.22 10.44
CA LYS A 581 -12.85 -9.75 10.44
C LYS A 581 -13.00 -10.99 9.57
N ALA A 582 -12.27 -11.06 8.46
CA ALA A 582 -12.22 -12.25 7.62
C ALA A 582 -11.50 -13.41 8.31
N ILE A 583 -10.34 -13.18 8.93
CA ILE A 583 -9.57 -14.25 9.59
C ILE A 583 -10.32 -14.76 10.83
N ALA A 584 -10.94 -13.86 11.61
CA ALA A 584 -11.79 -14.19 12.75
C ALA A 584 -12.95 -15.13 12.37
N LYS A 585 -13.61 -14.90 11.23
CA LYS A 585 -14.70 -15.78 10.73
C LYS A 585 -14.27 -17.22 10.45
N MET A 586 -12.99 -17.47 10.22
CA MET A 586 -12.45 -18.83 10.02
C MET A 586 -12.07 -19.53 11.34
N ASN A 587 -12.30 -18.88 12.49
CA ASN A 587 -11.84 -19.34 13.80
C ASN A 587 -10.30 -19.59 13.86
N THR A 588 -9.53 -18.86 13.05
CA THR A 588 -8.06 -18.98 13.02
C THR A 588 -7.43 -17.85 13.83
N LYS A 589 -6.38 -18.18 14.60
CA LYS A 589 -5.68 -17.18 15.43
C LYS A 589 -4.98 -16.13 14.56
N PHE A 590 -5.04 -14.87 15.02
CA PHE A 590 -4.26 -13.80 14.43
C PHE A 590 -3.81 -12.78 15.48
N TYR A 591 -2.74 -12.06 15.14
CA TYR A 591 -2.12 -11.04 15.96
C TYR A 591 -2.03 -9.74 15.14
N PHE A 592 -2.39 -8.61 15.74
CA PHE A 592 -2.33 -7.32 15.05
C PHE A 592 -1.03 -6.60 15.41
N VAL A 593 -0.21 -6.32 14.41
CA VAL A 593 1.14 -5.78 14.58
C VAL A 593 1.26 -4.48 13.79
N ARG A 594 1.30 -3.38 14.53
CA ARG A 594 1.51 -2.04 13.98
C ARG A 594 3.01 -1.78 13.92
N THR A 595 3.58 -1.87 12.72
CA THR A 595 5.02 -1.65 12.48
C THR A 595 5.31 -0.17 12.22
N LYS A 596 6.57 0.18 11.95
CA LYS A 596 7.05 1.56 11.66
C LYS A 596 6.85 2.57 12.80
N ILE A 597 6.74 2.10 14.04
CA ILE A 597 6.53 2.94 15.23
C ILE A 597 7.69 3.93 15.44
N ASP A 598 8.91 3.50 15.10
CA ASP A 598 10.11 4.33 14.99
C ASP A 598 9.88 5.54 14.06
N GLN A 599 9.09 5.38 12.99
CA GLN A 599 8.80 6.43 12.02
C GLN A 599 7.64 7.33 12.46
N ASP A 600 6.61 6.77 13.08
CA ASP A 600 5.49 7.54 13.64
C ASP A 600 5.96 8.49 14.74
N LEU A 601 6.82 8.00 15.65
CA LEU A 601 7.42 8.82 16.70
C LEU A 601 8.26 9.95 16.10
N ARG A 602 9.16 9.64 15.15
CA ARG A 602 9.99 10.66 14.48
C ARG A 602 9.17 11.69 13.70
N ASN A 603 8.00 11.30 13.17
CA ASN A 603 7.10 12.23 12.46
C ASN A 603 6.31 13.14 13.42
N GLU A 604 5.80 12.62 14.55
CA GLU A 604 5.13 13.45 15.55
C GLU A 604 6.14 14.37 16.27
N GLU A 605 7.37 13.90 16.52
CA GLU A 605 8.48 14.69 17.08
C GLU A 605 8.90 15.84 16.15
N LYS A 606 9.17 15.54 14.86
CA LYS A 606 9.50 16.58 13.86
C LYS A 606 8.39 17.62 13.68
N SER A 607 7.12 17.20 13.72
CA SER A 607 5.98 18.10 13.49
C SER A 607 5.58 18.91 14.72
N LYS A 608 5.82 18.41 15.94
CA LYS A 608 5.38 19.03 17.21
C LYS A 608 6.45 18.97 18.31
N PRO A 609 7.68 19.44 18.07
CA PRO A 609 8.82 19.23 18.98
C PRO A 609 8.63 19.82 20.39
N LYS A 610 7.72 20.80 20.55
CA LYS A 610 7.39 21.44 21.84
C LYS A 610 6.41 20.62 22.71
N VAL A 611 5.69 19.65 22.11
CA VAL A 611 4.55 18.94 22.73
C VAL A 611 4.70 17.41 22.61
N PHE A 612 5.78 16.94 21.99
CA PHE A 612 6.04 15.52 21.77
C PHE A 612 6.20 14.75 23.10
N ASN A 613 5.54 13.59 23.18
CA ASN A 613 5.62 12.68 24.31
C ASN A 613 5.51 11.23 23.78
N ARG A 614 6.60 10.45 23.93
CA ARG A 614 6.70 9.08 23.38
C ARG A 614 5.53 8.20 23.81
N ASP A 615 5.27 8.11 25.12
CA ASP A 615 4.28 7.19 25.67
C ASP A 615 2.84 7.61 25.37
N GLY A 616 2.58 8.93 25.32
CA GLY A 616 1.31 9.48 24.88
C GLY A 616 1.00 9.15 23.41
N VAL A 617 2.00 9.22 22.53
CA VAL A 617 1.87 8.84 21.12
C VAL A 617 1.68 7.32 20.97
N LEU A 618 2.48 6.50 21.67
CA LEU A 618 2.33 5.04 21.67
C LEU A 618 0.96 4.61 22.18
N LYS A 619 0.49 5.18 23.30
CA LYS A 619 -0.86 4.93 23.82
C LYS A 619 -1.92 5.32 22.78
N LYS A 620 -1.84 6.53 22.21
CA LYS A 620 -2.81 7.00 21.21
C LYS A 620 -2.90 6.09 19.99
N ILE A 621 -1.79 5.54 19.51
CA ILE A 621 -1.78 4.55 18.41
C ILE A 621 -2.45 3.23 18.84
N ARG A 622 -2.15 2.73 20.05
CA ARG A 622 -2.76 1.49 20.57
C ARG A 622 -4.26 1.64 20.76
N ASP A 623 -4.69 2.73 21.38
CA ASP A 623 -6.10 3.05 21.65
C ASP A 623 -6.89 3.21 20.33
N ASP A 624 -6.33 3.87 19.31
CA ASP A 624 -6.93 4.01 17.96
C ASP A 624 -7.09 2.65 17.24
N CYS A 625 -6.06 1.80 17.28
CA CYS A 625 -6.14 0.45 16.71
C CYS A 625 -7.17 -0.42 17.44
N SER A 626 -7.18 -0.37 18.78
CA SER A 626 -8.13 -1.09 19.64
C SER A 626 -9.57 -0.66 19.36
N GLN A 627 -9.84 0.65 19.33
CA GLN A 627 -11.18 1.19 19.08
C GLN A 627 -11.71 0.80 17.70
N HIS A 628 -10.86 0.68 16.68
CA HIS A 628 -11.31 0.24 15.36
C HIS A 628 -11.50 -1.28 15.27
N LEU A 629 -10.60 -2.08 15.83
CA LEU A 629 -10.74 -3.53 15.84
C LEU A 629 -11.96 -4.01 16.65
N GLN A 630 -12.26 -3.37 17.79
CA GLN A 630 -13.44 -3.69 18.61
C GLN A 630 -14.79 -3.35 17.94
N LYS A 631 -14.84 -2.50 16.89
CA LYS A 631 -16.08 -2.23 16.13
C LYS A 631 -16.50 -3.41 15.25
N ASP A 632 -15.53 -4.17 14.74
CA ASP A 632 -15.73 -5.22 13.74
C ASP A 632 -15.60 -6.65 14.29
N LEU A 633 -15.06 -6.80 15.51
CA LEU A 633 -14.72 -8.07 16.14
C LEU A 633 -15.41 -8.21 17.50
N SER A 634 -15.91 -9.41 17.81
CA SER A 634 -16.56 -9.72 19.10
C SER A 634 -15.60 -9.78 20.30
N SER A 635 -14.29 -9.70 20.05
CA SER A 635 -13.23 -9.69 21.06
C SER A 635 -12.02 -8.96 20.51
N GLU A 636 -11.36 -8.15 21.33
CA GLU A 636 -10.12 -7.47 20.95
C GLU A 636 -8.99 -8.49 20.69
N PRO A 637 -8.34 -8.47 19.51
CA PRO A 637 -7.17 -9.32 19.24
C PRO A 637 -5.92 -8.72 19.90
N PRO A 638 -4.86 -9.51 20.18
CA PRO A 638 -3.63 -8.96 20.75
C PRO A 638 -2.95 -7.96 19.80
N ILE A 639 -2.78 -6.71 20.26
CA ILE A 639 -2.14 -5.60 19.54
C ILE A 639 -0.71 -5.40 20.04
N PHE A 640 0.24 -5.33 19.10
CA PHE A 640 1.66 -5.06 19.36
C PHE A 640 2.14 -3.88 18.50
N LEU A 641 2.84 -2.94 19.13
CA LEU A 641 3.52 -1.82 18.47
C LEU A 641 5.01 -2.19 18.32
N VAL A 642 5.57 -2.17 17.10
CA VAL A 642 6.95 -2.63 16.86
C VAL A 642 7.77 -1.75 15.90
N SER A 643 9.09 -1.75 16.10
CA SER A 643 10.07 -1.48 15.05
C SER A 643 10.54 -2.80 14.44
N ASN A 644 10.77 -2.84 13.12
CA ASN A 644 11.38 -4.00 12.46
C ASN A 644 12.92 -3.94 12.51
N PHE A 645 13.50 -2.80 12.86
CA PHE A 645 14.95 -2.60 12.98
C PHE A 645 15.43 -2.81 14.43
N ASP A 646 14.59 -2.47 15.41
CA ASP A 646 14.91 -2.45 16.84
C ASP A 646 14.15 -3.57 17.58
N VAL A 647 14.45 -4.83 17.24
CA VAL A 647 13.74 -6.03 17.75
C VAL A 647 13.80 -6.25 19.27
N SER A 648 14.63 -5.47 19.99
CA SER A 648 14.72 -5.44 21.46
C SER A 648 13.83 -4.38 22.13
N ASP A 649 13.24 -3.44 21.37
CA ASP A 649 12.41 -2.34 21.88
C ASP A 649 10.91 -2.57 21.56
N PHE A 650 10.06 -1.71 22.13
CA PHE A 650 8.60 -1.72 21.99
C PHE A 650 7.97 -3.08 22.39
N ASP A 651 6.90 -3.51 21.72
CA ASP A 651 6.25 -4.79 21.99
C ASP A 651 6.90 -5.98 21.24
N PHE A 652 8.05 -5.86 20.55
CA PHE A 652 8.59 -6.97 19.72
C PHE A 652 8.98 -8.21 20.56
N PRO A 653 9.73 -8.11 21.69
CA PRO A 653 10.00 -9.27 22.55
C PRO A 653 8.71 -9.85 23.16
N LYS A 654 7.70 -9.01 23.41
CA LYS A 654 6.40 -9.43 23.94
C LYS A 654 5.61 -10.22 22.89
N LEU A 655 5.60 -9.78 21.63
CA LEU A 655 5.04 -10.50 20.48
C LEU A 655 5.63 -11.90 20.39
N GLU A 656 6.96 -12.05 20.40
CA GLU A 656 7.62 -13.36 20.40
C GLU A 656 7.11 -14.27 21.52
N THR A 657 6.92 -13.75 22.73
CA THR A 657 6.39 -14.54 23.86
C THR A 657 4.93 -14.94 23.71
N THR A 658 4.07 -14.07 23.18
CA THR A 658 2.67 -14.41 22.89
C THR A 658 2.59 -15.49 21.82
N LEU A 659 3.23 -15.29 20.66
CA LEU A 659 3.27 -16.27 19.56
C LEU A 659 3.73 -17.65 20.04
N LEU A 660 4.76 -17.70 20.91
CA LEU A 660 5.24 -18.94 21.52
C LEU A 660 4.20 -19.58 22.44
N SER A 661 3.64 -18.81 23.39
CA SER A 661 2.71 -19.33 24.41
C SER A 661 1.46 -19.95 23.78
N GLU A 662 1.01 -19.37 22.68
CA GLU A 662 -0.26 -19.68 22.02
C GLU A 662 -0.18 -20.80 20.99
N LEU A 663 1.03 -21.21 20.60
CA LEU A 663 1.28 -22.37 19.74
C LEU A 663 0.93 -23.70 20.44
N PRO A 664 0.52 -24.73 19.68
CA PRO A 664 0.45 -26.11 20.18
C PRO A 664 1.80 -26.54 20.76
N ALA A 665 1.80 -27.20 21.93
CA ALA A 665 3.02 -27.48 22.70
C ALA A 665 4.16 -28.12 21.88
N HIS A 666 3.83 -29.05 21.00
CA HIS A 666 4.80 -29.74 20.13
C HIS A 666 5.44 -28.84 19.05
N LYS A 667 4.91 -27.64 18.78
CA LYS A 667 5.49 -26.64 17.86
C LYS A 667 6.31 -25.57 18.60
N ARG A 668 6.09 -25.40 19.91
CA ARG A 668 6.75 -24.36 20.71
C ARG A 668 8.26 -24.54 20.78
N HIS A 669 8.76 -25.77 20.84
CA HIS A 669 10.19 -26.02 20.96
C HIS A 669 10.97 -25.49 19.75
N ILE A 670 10.61 -25.92 18.54
CA ILE A 670 11.28 -25.44 17.34
C ILE A 670 11.08 -23.93 17.12
N PHE A 671 9.92 -23.37 17.48
CA PHE A 671 9.72 -21.92 17.41
C PHE A 671 10.64 -21.17 18.40
N MET A 672 10.75 -21.63 19.65
CA MET A 672 11.71 -21.10 20.63
C MET A 672 13.15 -21.10 20.10
N LEU A 673 13.58 -22.14 19.39
CA LEU A 673 14.91 -22.18 18.80
C LEU A 673 15.13 -21.12 17.69
N SER A 674 14.07 -20.63 17.03
CA SER A 674 14.15 -19.52 16.05
C SER A 674 14.05 -18.12 16.67
N LEU A 675 13.56 -17.98 17.91
CA LEU A 675 13.40 -16.66 18.54
C LEU A 675 14.74 -16.01 18.91
N HIS A 676 14.74 -14.69 19.04
CA HIS A 676 15.94 -13.92 19.33
C HIS A 676 16.44 -14.11 20.77
N ASN A 677 17.75 -13.90 20.96
CA ASN A 677 18.41 -13.93 22.27
C ASN A 677 18.56 -12.52 22.85
N VAL A 678 17.60 -11.61 22.59
CA VAL A 678 17.70 -10.16 22.91
C VAL A 678 17.49 -9.80 24.39
N THR A 679 17.10 -10.76 25.22
CA THR A 679 16.91 -10.56 26.68
C THR A 679 17.34 -11.81 27.42
N GLU A 680 17.79 -11.66 28.68
CA GLU A 680 18.09 -12.81 29.54
C GLU A 680 16.88 -13.75 29.66
N THR A 681 15.67 -13.21 29.78
CA THR A 681 14.44 -14.01 29.84
C THR A 681 14.17 -14.80 28.56
N ALA A 682 14.64 -14.34 27.38
CA ALA A 682 14.58 -15.14 26.16
C ALA A 682 15.64 -16.26 26.16
N ILE A 683 16.86 -15.96 26.62
CA ILE A 683 17.96 -16.91 26.77
C ILE A 683 17.60 -18.02 27.77
N ASP A 684 17.09 -17.67 28.95
CA ASP A 684 16.64 -18.62 29.97
C ASP A 684 15.47 -19.46 29.48
N ARG A 685 14.51 -18.86 28.75
CA ARG A 685 13.43 -19.64 28.15
C ARG A 685 13.98 -20.63 27.10
N LYS A 686 14.96 -20.23 26.29
CA LYS A 686 15.63 -21.14 25.33
C LYS A 686 16.41 -22.25 26.04
N ARG A 687 17.17 -21.91 27.09
CA ARG A 687 17.86 -22.84 28.01
C ARG A 687 16.91 -23.87 28.59
N ASP A 688 15.77 -23.43 29.11
CA ASP A 688 14.77 -24.27 29.77
C ASP A 688 14.02 -25.18 28.76
N PHE A 689 13.72 -24.68 27.56
CA PHE A 689 13.17 -25.47 26.46
C PHE A 689 14.17 -26.52 25.94
N LEU A 690 15.47 -26.21 25.93
CA LEU A 690 16.55 -27.15 25.58
C LEU A 690 16.82 -28.16 26.70
N LYS A 691 16.79 -27.74 27.97
CA LYS A 691 16.80 -28.66 29.12
C LYS A 691 15.63 -29.63 29.02
N GLN A 692 14.42 -29.17 28.67
CA GLN A 692 13.30 -30.08 28.43
C GLN A 692 13.62 -31.09 27.34
N LYS A 693 14.13 -30.66 26.18
CA LYS A 693 14.58 -31.55 25.10
C LYS A 693 15.63 -32.57 25.53
N ILE A 694 16.66 -32.16 26.26
CA ILE A 694 17.78 -33.00 26.73
C ILE A 694 17.29 -34.03 27.75
N TRP A 695 16.46 -33.58 28.69
CA TRP A 695 15.81 -34.45 29.65
C TRP A 695 14.92 -35.47 28.90
N LEU A 696 14.21 -35.04 27.83
CA LEU A 696 13.48 -35.96 26.95
C LEU A 696 14.38 -36.92 26.14
N GLU A 697 15.63 -36.55 25.83
CA GLU A 697 16.62 -37.41 25.15
C GLU A 697 17.19 -38.50 26.09
N ALA A 698 17.48 -38.14 27.34
CA ALA A 698 17.99 -39.05 28.36
C ALA A 698 17.03 -40.24 28.65
N LEU A 699 15.72 -40.02 28.43
CA LEU A 699 14.66 -41.04 28.47
C LEU A 699 15.04 -42.28 27.63
N LYS A 700 15.38 -42.21 26.33
CA LYS A 700 15.79 -43.43 25.56
C LYS A 700 17.19 -43.89 25.82
N ALA A 701 18.08 -43.01 26.25
CA ALA A 701 19.45 -43.40 26.52
C ALA A 701 19.51 -44.48 27.62
N GLY A 702 18.84 -44.28 28.76
CA GLY A 702 18.78 -45.30 29.81
C GLY A 702 17.76 -46.43 29.57
N ALA A 703 16.82 -46.25 28.64
CA ALA A 703 15.76 -47.20 28.31
C ALA A 703 16.23 -48.57 27.82
N TRP A 704 17.23 -48.53 26.94
CA TRP A 704 17.51 -49.59 25.98
C TRP A 704 18.21 -50.80 26.63
N THR A 705 18.31 -50.80 27.96
CA THR A 705 19.20 -51.66 28.75
C THR A 705 18.53 -52.94 29.29
N THR A 706 17.36 -53.32 28.79
CA THR A 706 16.77 -54.66 29.08
C THR A 706 17.32 -55.78 28.18
N ILE A 707 18.27 -55.48 27.29
CA ILE A 707 19.00 -56.46 26.48
C ILE A 707 20.45 -56.56 27.00
N PRO A 708 20.87 -57.67 27.61
CA PRO A 708 22.22 -57.83 28.14
C PRO A 708 23.21 -58.25 27.03
N PHE A 709 23.55 -57.32 26.12
CA PHE A 709 24.71 -57.46 25.24
C PHE A 709 25.62 -56.23 25.37
N GLY A 710 26.92 -56.49 25.54
CA GLY A 710 27.90 -55.49 25.93
C GLY A 710 28.22 -54.49 24.83
N GLY A 711 28.19 -53.21 25.17
CA GLY A 711 28.66 -52.12 24.33
C GLY A 711 28.70 -50.84 25.14
N LEU A 712 29.89 -50.42 25.58
CA LEU A 712 30.08 -49.05 26.05
C LEU A 712 29.74 -48.12 24.89
N VAL A 713 28.79 -47.19 25.08
CA VAL A 713 28.70 -46.02 24.21
C VAL A 713 29.90 -45.12 24.52
N HIS A 714 31.03 -45.48 23.90
CA HIS A 714 32.25 -44.70 23.87
C HIS A 714 32.05 -43.55 22.89
N ASP A 715 31.25 -42.56 23.28
CA ASP A 715 31.12 -41.29 22.57
C ASP A 715 32.51 -40.77 22.24
N LYS A 716 32.79 -40.57 20.95
CA LYS A 716 34.05 -40.00 20.50
C LYS A 716 34.03 -38.50 20.81
N LYS A 717 35.19 -37.91 21.11
CA LYS A 717 35.33 -36.47 21.44
C LYS A 717 34.67 -35.55 20.37
N GLN A 718 34.61 -36.00 19.12
CA GLN A 718 33.87 -35.35 18.04
C GLN A 718 32.37 -35.17 18.33
N THR A 719 31.65 -36.22 18.74
CA THR A 719 30.19 -36.18 18.95
C THR A 719 29.78 -35.27 20.11
N LEU A 720 30.69 -35.10 21.08
CA LEU A 720 30.61 -34.08 22.13
C LEU A 720 30.71 -32.67 21.53
N GLU A 721 31.76 -32.40 20.77
CA GLU A 721 31.99 -31.11 20.10
C GLU A 721 30.83 -30.74 19.15
N ASP A 722 30.37 -31.67 18.31
CA ASP A 722 29.23 -31.48 17.40
C ASP A 722 27.95 -31.08 18.14
N THR A 723 27.71 -31.68 19.32
CA THR A 723 26.55 -31.35 20.17
C THR A 723 26.68 -29.96 20.80
N LEU A 724 27.88 -29.61 21.25
CA LEU A 724 28.18 -28.29 21.82
C LEU A 724 28.03 -27.19 20.76
N ASN A 725 28.49 -27.45 19.54
CA ASN A 725 28.39 -26.56 18.38
C ASN A 725 26.94 -26.33 17.94
N LEU A 726 26.12 -27.39 17.95
CA LEU A 726 24.68 -27.26 17.70
C LEU A 726 24.02 -26.35 18.74
N TYR A 727 24.33 -26.51 20.02
CA TYR A 727 23.81 -25.66 21.08
C TYR A 727 24.31 -24.22 20.96
N ARG A 728 25.60 -23.99 20.73
CA ARG A 728 26.15 -22.68 20.39
C ARG A 728 25.37 -22.00 19.26
N SER A 729 25.02 -22.74 18.20
CA SER A 729 24.27 -22.17 17.06
C SER A 729 22.84 -21.69 17.39
N TYR A 730 22.15 -22.32 18.35
CA TYR A 730 20.82 -21.90 18.83
C TYR A 730 20.87 -20.62 19.67
N PHE A 731 21.99 -20.41 20.39
CA PHE A 731 22.24 -19.20 21.18
C PHE A 731 22.97 -18.10 20.38
N GLY A 732 23.31 -18.34 19.11
CA GLY A 732 24.00 -17.36 18.27
C GLY A 732 25.50 -17.23 18.55
N LEU A 733 26.12 -18.31 19.05
CA LEU A 733 27.55 -18.41 19.36
C LEU A 733 28.30 -19.33 18.37
N ASP A 734 27.72 -19.55 17.19
CA ASP A 734 28.43 -20.10 16.03
C ASP A 734 29.34 -19.03 15.39
N GLU A 735 30.33 -19.48 14.61
CA GLU A 735 31.41 -18.65 14.05
C GLU A 735 30.88 -17.39 13.33
N ALA A 736 29.95 -17.56 12.38
CA ALA A 736 29.39 -16.44 11.61
C ALA A 736 28.53 -15.49 12.47
N SER A 737 27.95 -15.96 13.57
CA SER A 737 27.24 -15.11 14.53
C SER A 737 28.22 -14.34 15.42
N LEU A 738 29.32 -14.96 15.87
CA LEU A 738 30.41 -14.30 16.61
C LEU A 738 31.13 -13.25 15.75
N GLU A 739 31.33 -13.51 14.45
CA GLU A 739 31.81 -12.50 13.49
C GLU A 739 30.87 -11.28 13.41
N LYS A 740 29.54 -11.49 13.30
CA LYS A 740 28.57 -10.38 13.29
C LYS A 740 28.62 -9.58 14.61
N ILE A 741 28.78 -10.24 15.75
CA ILE A 741 28.92 -9.57 17.06
C ILE A 741 30.24 -8.79 17.16
N ALA A 742 31.38 -9.37 16.75
CA ALA A 742 32.68 -8.71 16.76
C ALA A 742 32.69 -7.41 15.93
N ASN A 743 32.10 -7.44 14.73
CA ASN A 743 31.90 -6.26 13.89
C ASN A 743 31.03 -5.20 14.58
N ASN A 744 29.90 -5.59 15.19
CA ASN A 744 29.02 -4.67 15.91
C ASN A 744 29.69 -4.07 17.17
N PHE A 745 30.54 -4.84 17.85
CA PHE A 745 31.29 -4.39 19.02
C PHE A 745 32.55 -3.59 18.64
N ASN A 746 33.02 -3.66 17.40
CA ASN A 746 34.29 -3.11 16.91
C ASN A 746 35.49 -3.65 17.70
N VAL A 747 35.54 -4.97 17.86
CA VAL A 747 36.59 -5.76 18.54
C VAL A 747 37.00 -6.94 17.65
N SER A 748 38.06 -7.67 18.00
CA SER A 748 38.44 -8.86 17.23
C SER A 748 37.58 -10.08 17.57
N VAL A 749 37.43 -11.02 16.63
CA VAL A 749 36.66 -12.25 16.86
C VAL A 749 37.35 -13.13 17.91
N ASP A 750 38.68 -13.19 17.91
CA ASP A 750 39.46 -14.02 18.83
C ASP A 750 39.46 -13.48 20.27
N GLU A 751 39.40 -12.15 20.42
CA GLU A 751 39.13 -11.47 21.70
C GLU A 751 37.78 -11.89 22.27
N ILE A 752 36.69 -11.85 21.48
CA ILE A 752 35.39 -12.38 21.94
C ILE A 752 35.51 -13.87 22.31
N LYS A 753 36.09 -14.71 21.44
CA LYS A 753 36.24 -16.15 21.68
C LYS A 753 36.94 -16.47 23.00
N ALA A 754 37.95 -15.69 23.39
CA ALA A 754 38.71 -15.89 24.63
C ALA A 754 37.89 -15.72 25.93
N HIS A 755 36.72 -15.08 25.87
CA HIS A 755 35.78 -14.94 26.99
C HIS A 755 34.63 -15.95 26.96
N ILE A 756 34.41 -16.67 25.86
CA ILE A 756 33.32 -17.63 25.70
C ILE A 756 33.71 -19.00 26.30
N LYS A 757 33.15 -19.32 27.48
CA LYS A 757 33.49 -20.50 28.29
C LYS A 757 33.23 -21.80 27.53
N SER A 758 32.19 -21.83 26.69
CA SER A 758 31.81 -23.00 25.91
C SER A 758 32.84 -23.41 24.84
N LEU A 759 33.71 -22.52 24.36
CA LEU A 759 34.84 -22.92 23.48
C LEU A 759 35.95 -23.68 24.24
N HIS A 760 36.02 -23.52 25.56
CA HIS A 760 37.09 -24.07 26.41
C HIS A 760 36.58 -25.15 27.40
N LEU A 761 35.35 -25.63 27.19
CA LEU A 761 34.72 -26.60 28.09
C LEU A 761 35.34 -28.00 27.94
N LEU A 762 35.62 -28.42 26.71
CA LEU A 762 36.18 -29.73 26.33
C LEU A 762 37.72 -29.76 26.21
N THR A 763 38.40 -28.64 26.44
CA THR A 763 39.86 -28.61 26.61
C THR A 763 40.22 -29.09 28.02
N GLU A 764 41.19 -30.01 28.07
CA GLU A 764 41.77 -30.54 29.30
C GLU A 764 42.90 -29.60 29.74
N ASN A 765 42.67 -28.85 30.80
CA ASN A 765 43.69 -28.03 31.46
C ASN A 765 44.39 -28.86 32.53
N LYS A 766 45.57 -28.43 32.98
CA LYS A 766 46.35 -29.13 34.02
C LYS A 766 45.59 -29.33 35.33
N ASP A 767 44.67 -28.42 35.62
CA ASP A 767 44.07 -28.23 36.94
C ASP A 767 42.71 -28.93 37.07
N MET A 768 42.06 -29.28 35.94
CA MET A 768 40.79 -30.00 35.93
C MET A 768 40.47 -30.65 34.58
N SER A 769 40.27 -31.96 34.58
CA SER A 769 39.75 -32.72 33.43
C SER A 769 38.25 -32.46 33.21
N PHE A 770 37.75 -32.77 32.01
CA PHE A 770 36.31 -32.73 31.73
C PHE A 770 35.50 -33.67 32.65
N GLY A 771 36.10 -34.80 33.08
CA GLY A 771 35.46 -35.73 34.02
C GLY A 771 35.22 -35.10 35.39
N GLU A 772 36.16 -34.32 35.89
CA GLU A 772 36.05 -33.62 37.18
C GLU A 772 35.12 -32.40 37.09
N LYS A 773 35.17 -31.63 35.99
CA LYS A 773 34.17 -30.57 35.70
C LYS A 773 32.74 -31.14 35.73
N LEU A 774 32.53 -32.30 35.09
CA LEU A 774 31.24 -32.99 35.05
C LEU A 774 30.85 -33.58 36.43
N LEU A 775 31.81 -34.11 37.20
CA LEU A 775 31.54 -34.65 38.53
C LEU A 775 31.08 -33.56 39.50
N LYS A 776 31.79 -32.42 39.56
CA LYS A 776 31.38 -31.26 40.39
C LYS A 776 29.99 -30.74 40.01
N TYR A 777 29.66 -30.69 38.71
CA TYR A 777 28.31 -30.34 38.24
C TYR A 777 27.23 -31.36 38.68
N ILE A 778 27.57 -32.66 38.68
CA ILE A 778 26.68 -33.72 39.19
C ILE A 778 26.48 -33.60 40.70
N GLU A 779 27.54 -33.36 41.47
CA GLU A 779 27.49 -33.15 42.92
C GLU A 779 26.63 -31.93 43.27
N TYR A 780 26.87 -30.79 42.60
CA TYR A 780 26.11 -29.57 42.78
C TYR A 780 24.62 -29.74 42.44
N ILE A 781 24.27 -30.26 41.24
CA ILE A 781 22.87 -30.53 40.91
C ILE A 781 22.26 -31.52 41.90
N SER A 782 23.01 -32.51 42.36
CA SER A 782 22.52 -33.46 43.37
C SER A 782 22.21 -32.77 44.71
N SER A 783 22.97 -31.77 45.14
CA SER A 783 22.62 -30.99 46.34
C SER A 783 21.32 -30.17 46.14
N PHE A 784 21.10 -29.61 44.94
CA PHE A 784 19.90 -28.83 44.64
C PHE A 784 18.65 -29.70 44.44
N THR A 785 18.77 -30.87 43.79
CA THR A 785 17.64 -31.77 43.48
C THR A 785 17.37 -32.85 44.53
N GLY A 786 18.02 -32.80 45.69
CA GLY A 786 17.84 -33.80 46.76
C GLY A 786 18.43 -35.18 46.45
N GLY A 787 19.44 -35.24 45.58
CA GLY A 787 20.17 -36.43 45.15
C GLY A 787 20.26 -36.59 43.63
N PRO A 788 21.19 -37.43 43.12
CA PRO A 788 21.32 -37.70 41.70
C PRO A 788 20.16 -38.56 41.21
N LEU A 789 19.48 -38.15 40.13
CA LEU A 789 18.29 -38.81 39.59
C LEU A 789 18.46 -40.35 39.53
N ALA A 790 17.59 -41.07 40.23
CA ALA A 790 17.65 -42.52 40.46
C ALA A 790 17.32 -43.30 39.17
N SER A 791 18.27 -43.32 38.25
CA SER A 791 18.11 -43.70 36.84
C SER A 791 19.40 -44.32 36.31
N GLY A 792 19.30 -45.11 35.24
CA GLY A 792 20.41 -45.89 34.70
C GLY A 792 21.60 -45.05 34.21
N LEU A 793 22.79 -45.68 34.15
CA LEU A 793 24.06 -45.04 33.79
C LEU A 793 23.97 -44.14 32.55
N TYR A 794 23.32 -44.62 31.49
CA TYR A 794 23.16 -43.89 30.23
C TYR A 794 22.21 -42.68 30.31
N PHE A 795 21.19 -42.73 31.17
CA PHE A 795 20.38 -41.54 31.46
C PHE A 795 21.27 -40.47 32.10
N ARG A 796 22.00 -40.84 33.16
CA ARG A 796 22.88 -39.91 33.90
C ARG A 796 23.92 -39.30 32.96
N LYS A 797 24.63 -40.14 32.19
CA LYS A 797 25.58 -39.67 31.17
C LYS A 797 24.92 -38.66 30.22
N THR A 798 23.77 -39.03 29.62
CA THR A 798 23.09 -38.23 28.59
C THR A 798 22.50 -36.92 29.12
N TYR A 799 22.03 -36.89 30.36
CA TYR A 799 21.47 -35.69 30.96
C TYR A 799 22.58 -34.70 31.38
N TYR A 800 23.46 -35.10 32.29
CA TYR A 800 24.33 -34.15 32.99
C TYR A 800 25.31 -33.43 32.04
N TRP A 801 25.91 -34.14 31.06
CA TRP A 801 26.86 -33.52 30.13
C TRP A 801 26.23 -32.47 29.19
N LYS A 802 24.97 -32.65 28.79
CA LYS A 802 24.23 -31.79 27.86
C LYS A 802 23.59 -30.62 28.60
N SER A 803 23.16 -30.82 29.84
CA SER A 803 22.74 -29.73 30.71
C SER A 803 23.90 -28.81 31.07
N LEU A 804 25.09 -29.35 31.38
CA LEU A 804 26.32 -28.57 31.57
C LEU A 804 26.65 -27.73 30.33
N PHE A 805 26.52 -28.31 29.13
CA PHE A 805 26.71 -27.58 27.87
C PHE A 805 25.71 -26.43 27.72
N ILE A 806 24.41 -26.70 27.93
CA ILE A 806 23.36 -25.67 27.81
C ILE A 806 23.53 -24.55 28.83
N ASP A 807 23.90 -24.86 30.07
CA ASP A 807 24.10 -23.85 31.11
C ASP A 807 25.34 -22.99 30.83
N THR A 808 26.43 -23.60 30.33
CA THR A 808 27.62 -22.86 29.88
C THR A 808 27.30 -21.93 28.71
N VAL A 809 26.65 -22.45 27.66
CA VAL A 809 26.30 -21.67 26.46
C VAL A 809 25.27 -20.58 26.75
N ALA A 810 24.33 -20.82 27.67
CA ALA A 810 23.38 -19.79 28.13
C ALA A 810 24.08 -18.70 28.96
N SER A 811 25.05 -19.05 29.82
CA SER A 811 25.87 -18.08 30.56
C SER A 811 26.69 -17.19 29.61
N ASP A 812 27.32 -17.78 28.59
CA ASP A 812 28.06 -17.04 27.56
C ASP A 812 27.13 -16.07 26.78
N ALA A 813 25.92 -16.53 26.42
CA ALA A 813 24.93 -15.70 25.73
C ALA A 813 24.37 -14.56 26.60
N LYS A 814 24.15 -14.79 27.91
CA LYS A 814 23.77 -13.73 28.85
C LYS A 814 24.86 -12.67 28.95
N ALA A 815 26.12 -13.07 29.08
CA ALA A 815 27.23 -12.14 29.23
C ALA A 815 27.35 -11.18 28.03
N LEU A 816 27.13 -11.67 26.81
CA LEU A 816 27.14 -10.88 25.57
C LEU A 816 26.02 -9.82 25.46
N LEU A 817 24.99 -9.85 26.31
CA LEU A 817 23.97 -8.78 26.35
C LEU A 817 24.53 -7.45 26.88
N ASN A 818 25.57 -7.49 27.71
CA ASN A 818 26.23 -6.31 28.24
C ASN A 818 27.68 -6.24 27.76
N LYS A 819 27.90 -5.50 26.67
CA LYS A 819 29.22 -5.28 26.06
C LYS A 819 30.27 -4.79 27.07
N GLU A 820 29.90 -3.90 27.98
CA GLU A 820 30.85 -3.28 28.93
C GLU A 820 31.25 -4.26 30.03
N ALA A 821 30.32 -5.07 30.54
CA ALA A 821 30.62 -6.15 31.48
C ALA A 821 31.44 -7.27 30.80
N PHE A 822 31.07 -7.67 29.58
CA PHE A 822 31.75 -8.73 28.83
C PHE A 822 33.23 -8.43 28.57
N LEU A 823 33.54 -7.20 28.15
CA LEU A 823 34.91 -6.77 27.79
C LEU A 823 35.75 -6.30 29.00
N SER A 824 35.21 -6.29 30.23
CA SER A 824 35.94 -5.87 31.44
C SER A 824 36.33 -7.01 32.38
N GLU A 825 35.80 -8.22 32.21
CA GLU A 825 36.36 -9.42 32.86
C GLU A 825 37.76 -9.76 32.29
N LYS A 826 38.52 -10.62 32.98
CA LYS A 826 39.78 -11.17 32.45
C LYS A 826 39.57 -12.55 31.80
N PRO A 827 40.19 -12.85 30.64
CA PRO A 827 40.11 -14.17 30.01
C PRO A 827 40.48 -15.32 30.95
N GLY A 828 39.72 -16.42 30.87
CA GLY A 828 39.99 -17.70 31.54
C GLY A 828 39.85 -17.75 33.07
N LEU A 829 39.78 -16.61 33.77
CA LEU A 829 40.03 -16.52 35.23
C LEU A 829 38.99 -17.25 36.11
N ARG A 830 37.82 -17.63 35.57
CA ARG A 830 36.84 -18.45 36.30
C ARG A 830 37.08 -19.97 36.22
N VAL A 831 37.89 -20.50 35.28
CA VAL A 831 37.85 -21.96 34.96
C VAL A 831 38.71 -22.82 35.88
N SER A 832 39.78 -22.29 36.47
CA SER A 832 40.79 -23.07 37.20
C SER A 832 40.62 -23.10 38.72
N ASP A 833 40.14 -22.00 39.33
CA ASP A 833 40.04 -21.84 40.79
C ASP A 833 38.78 -21.08 41.21
N HIS A 834 38.51 -21.10 42.52
CA HIS A 834 37.35 -20.51 43.22
C HIS A 834 36.00 -21.24 43.10
N THR A 835 35.29 -21.26 44.23
CA THR A 835 33.87 -21.68 44.35
C THR A 835 32.95 -20.85 43.43
N GLU A 836 33.36 -19.59 43.18
CA GLU A 836 32.74 -18.62 42.28
C GLU A 836 32.52 -19.14 40.85
N TYR A 837 33.27 -20.15 40.37
CA TYR A 837 32.97 -20.80 39.08
C TYR A 837 31.56 -21.41 39.06
N TRP A 838 31.15 -22.03 40.17
CA TRP A 838 29.83 -22.63 40.33
C TRP A 838 28.81 -21.61 40.86
N GLU A 839 29.21 -20.68 41.73
CA GLU A 839 28.29 -19.69 42.30
C GLU A 839 27.92 -18.61 41.27
N ALA A 840 28.89 -17.95 40.64
CA ALA A 840 28.65 -16.91 39.62
C ALA A 840 28.25 -17.47 38.23
N GLY A 841 28.01 -18.79 38.14
CA GLY A 841 27.27 -19.45 37.06
C GLY A 841 25.84 -19.85 37.45
N MET A 842 25.45 -19.69 38.72
CA MET A 842 24.19 -20.19 39.32
C MET A 842 23.45 -19.16 40.20
N GLU A 843 23.96 -17.93 40.37
CA GLU A 843 23.15 -16.76 40.77
C GLU A 843 22.16 -16.29 39.67
N LEU A 844 22.01 -17.06 38.57
CA LEU A 844 21.30 -16.77 37.31
C LEU A 844 20.57 -18.00 36.70
#